data_AF-A5DIS6-F1
#
_entry.id   AF-A5DIS6-F1
#
_cell.length_a   1.000
_cell.length_b   1.000
_cell.length_c   1.000
_cell.angle_alpha   90.00
_cell.angle_beta   90.00
_cell.angle_gamma   90.00
#
_symmetry.space_group_name_H-M   'P 1'
#
loop_
_entity.id
_entity.type
_entity.pdbx_description
1 polymer ?
#
loop_
_entity_poly.entity_id
_entity_poly.type
_entity_poly.pdbx_seq_one_letter_code
_entity_poly.pdbx_strand_id
1 'polypeptide(L)'
;MFTFSNFNLAKLSRKKLHTAAILALAFLVSLSFLSLVSVKSDIVPQISAIKVSSIDSLASRLSSVTVGDPDAALAKSVENLYHTKVETDVENKFWRLNTKIAEPEIEIPFFYRSSDSQKPSIQPFDPRFTIGVYYHHIKKQMAKDHRGLVSVPFHWYDWLDMSVLNKYLLANPANKGGCELVDARPENDKNENKGPDPATFCISGDDISFSHDDGNSIRPGFNVFTNPGRSTSSQAILAGQSYLYTFAPPPSRMYFLTKDGYYDVATNSRKKLLDSGLVEEYVKDTHASSINIAKEFKSLQRKVPSNKEDIITAYEVEIPEESFHFKWQEIINEYETKILGGKQLSKSELRYYQSLKYSAAAVASNGGPPKYFAEARLHGTTLGDHYDWRFFNGVMYGTYEQTLVLHRLVRTWLSFCRKVGITTWVAHGSLLSWYWNGFAFPWDNDVDVQVPIMDLHKLSLHHNQTFIVEDTEDGYGRYFLDCGTFITLREKGNGENNIDARFIDVDTGLYVDITGLALSNTRPPDRYRANLPEDLKEKHFEANKQLKTYNCRNNHFSSLDELSPMVKTFVEGEIGYVPRGYTGILQAEYSRGLLSKTFQGHVFLPQLRLWLKEYDLFYFLNDREKWNKYHNYNIEYAESLGNGDVKFDENNYEYTEDEKKHGVKQGDKIVPAKEVKLTDEDIEKVMKFRSEDLLEFLQKDDVFMYYYTTQHFTAFHEEEIMRLSFGKSSEKLVNNAPDFQPMLVEPFEYYIHNNYVDYTDEVNKYVALEESYRQQDAKQEKQKQTT
;
A
#
# COMPACT_ATOMS: atom_id res chain seq x y z
N MET A 1 54.09 5.12 -2.81
CA MET A 1 55.18 5.61 -1.93
C MET A 1 54.97 4.93 -0.57
N PHE A 2 55.63 3.80 -0.31
CA PHE A 2 56.92 3.65 0.42
C PHE A 2 56.79 4.09 1.89
N THR A 3 57.04 3.32 2.96
CA THR A 3 57.96 2.18 3.33
C THR A 3 57.48 1.62 4.69
N PHE A 4 57.35 0.31 5.00
CA PHE A 4 58.26 -0.83 5.23
C PHE A 4 59.18 -0.86 6.49
N SER A 5 59.16 -2.05 7.14
CA SER A 5 60.14 -2.72 8.04
C SER A 5 59.83 -2.67 9.55
N ASN A 6 59.93 -3.74 10.36
CA ASN A 6 60.81 -4.91 10.30
C ASN A 6 60.19 -6.22 10.84
N PHE A 7 60.63 -7.32 10.22
CA PHE A 7 60.50 -8.73 10.62
C PHE A 7 61.60 -9.13 11.62
N ASN A 8 61.35 -10.16 12.44
CA ASN A 8 62.40 -11.10 12.82
C ASN A 8 61.85 -12.52 13.03
N LEU A 9 62.56 -13.50 12.47
CA LEU A 9 62.22 -14.93 12.35
C LEU A 9 63.32 -15.74 13.05
N ALA A 10 62.93 -16.82 13.74
CA ALA A 10 63.51 -18.19 13.69
C ALA A 10 63.71 -18.88 15.06
N LYS A 11 62.95 -19.97 15.31
CA LYS A 11 63.44 -21.38 15.19
C LYS A 11 62.32 -22.42 15.46
N LEU A 12 62.27 -23.43 14.57
CA LEU A 12 61.53 -24.72 14.54
C LEU A 12 61.73 -25.59 15.81
N SER A 13 60.97 -26.64 16.20
CA SER A 13 59.83 -27.40 15.66
C SER A 13 59.24 -28.38 16.73
N ARG A 14 57.90 -28.56 16.78
CA ARG A 14 57.19 -29.81 17.18
C ARG A 14 55.99 -30.15 16.26
N LYS A 15 55.72 -29.30 15.26
CA LYS A 15 54.63 -29.40 14.27
C LYS A 15 54.92 -30.30 13.05
N LYS A 16 56.04 -31.02 12.99
CA LYS A 16 56.37 -31.91 11.85
C LYS A 16 56.23 -33.42 12.12
N LEU A 17 56.07 -33.84 13.38
CA LEU A 17 55.93 -35.25 13.74
C LEU A 17 54.46 -35.71 13.86
N HIS A 18 53.55 -34.81 14.25
CA HIS A 18 52.11 -35.11 14.39
C HIS A 18 51.33 -35.02 13.07
N THR A 19 51.74 -34.15 12.15
CA THR A 19 51.11 -33.98 10.83
C THR A 19 51.42 -35.13 9.88
N ALA A 20 52.59 -35.77 9.99
CA ALA A 20 52.94 -36.93 9.17
C ALA A 20 52.18 -38.22 9.58
N ALA A 21 51.88 -38.40 10.87
CA ALA A 21 51.16 -39.57 11.37
C ALA A 21 49.65 -39.52 11.09
N ILE A 22 49.05 -38.33 11.12
CA ILE A 22 47.60 -38.16 10.87
C ILE A 22 47.27 -38.26 9.36
N LEU A 23 48.17 -37.77 8.50
CA LEU A 23 48.03 -37.95 7.04
C LEU A 23 48.20 -39.41 6.59
N ALA A 24 49.00 -40.22 7.31
CA ALA A 24 49.13 -41.66 7.04
C ALA A 24 47.89 -42.47 7.47
N LEU A 25 47.18 -42.05 8.53
CA LEU A 25 45.92 -42.67 8.94
C LEU A 25 44.75 -42.31 8.01
N ALA A 26 44.75 -41.07 7.49
CA ALA A 26 43.76 -40.60 6.51
C ALA A 26 43.89 -41.30 5.15
N PHE A 27 45.09 -41.78 4.79
CA PHE A 27 45.36 -42.46 3.52
C PHE A 27 45.03 -43.97 3.53
N LEU A 28 45.05 -44.61 4.71
CA LEU A 28 44.71 -46.05 4.87
C LEU A 28 43.21 -46.31 4.99
N VAL A 29 42.44 -45.35 5.52
CA VAL A 29 40.97 -45.44 5.59
C VAL A 29 40.32 -45.07 4.25
N SER A 30 40.98 -44.26 3.42
CA SER A 30 40.50 -43.90 2.07
C SER A 30 40.67 -44.99 1.00
N LEU A 31 41.41 -46.07 1.29
CA LEU A 31 41.73 -47.13 0.31
C LEU A 31 40.96 -48.45 0.53
N SER A 32 40.13 -48.56 1.57
CA SER A 32 39.51 -49.83 1.96
C SER A 32 37.99 -49.94 1.70
N PHE A 33 37.32 -48.86 1.27
CA PHE A 33 35.86 -48.88 1.04
C PHE A 33 35.41 -48.29 -0.30
N LEU A 34 36.32 -48.22 -1.26
CA LEU A 34 36.05 -47.87 -2.66
C LEU A 34 36.57 -48.97 -3.59
N SER A 35 35.99 -50.17 -3.47
CA SER A 35 35.97 -51.15 -4.55
C SER A 35 34.89 -52.20 -4.25
N LEU A 36 33.92 -52.36 -5.19
CA LEU A 36 32.73 -53.25 -5.19
C LEU A 36 31.46 -52.50 -4.70
N VAL A 37 30.49 -52.06 -5.49
CA VAL A 37 30.06 -52.35 -6.88
C VAL A 37 29.27 -51.12 -7.39
N SER A 38 29.42 -50.81 -8.69
CA SER A 38 28.74 -49.73 -9.43
C SER A 38 27.41 -50.20 -10.01
N VAL A 39 26.32 -49.45 -9.85
CA VAL A 39 25.20 -49.31 -10.83
C VAL A 39 24.55 -47.91 -10.72
N LYS A 40 24.20 -47.34 -11.89
CA LYS A 40 23.59 -46.03 -12.21
C LYS A 40 22.25 -45.70 -11.51
N SER A 41 22.02 -44.37 -11.35
CA SER A 41 20.82 -43.54 -11.65
C SER A 41 20.32 -42.65 -10.49
N ASP A 42 20.18 -41.36 -10.80
CA ASP A 42 19.36 -40.28 -10.20
C ASP A 42 19.41 -40.02 -8.69
N ILE A 43 20.00 -38.88 -8.28
CA ILE A 43 19.91 -38.36 -6.91
C ILE A 43 19.63 -36.85 -6.93
N VAL A 44 18.37 -36.53 -6.63
CA VAL A 44 17.90 -35.30 -5.97
C VAL A 44 18.22 -35.42 -4.47
N PRO A 45 18.77 -34.43 -3.76
CA PRO A 45 18.91 -34.54 -2.30
C PRO A 45 17.58 -34.18 -1.63
N GLN A 46 16.87 -35.20 -1.16
CA GLN A 46 15.88 -35.09 -0.10
C GLN A 46 16.56 -34.64 1.20
N ILE A 47 16.28 -33.43 1.65
CA ILE A 47 16.26 -33.08 3.08
C ILE A 47 14.78 -32.98 3.47
N SER A 48 14.15 -34.15 3.59
CA SER A 48 12.78 -34.31 4.11
C SER A 48 12.74 -35.55 5.00
N ALA A 49 13.48 -35.51 6.11
CA ALA A 49 13.41 -36.57 7.11
C ALA A 49 13.80 -36.07 8.51
N ILE A 50 13.03 -35.11 9.04
CA ILE A 50 12.77 -35.08 10.48
C ILE A 50 11.50 -35.92 10.66
N LYS A 51 11.58 -36.97 11.47
CA LYS A 51 10.50 -37.96 11.69
C LYS A 51 9.13 -37.30 11.93
N VAL A 52 8.24 -37.45 10.94
CA VAL A 52 6.84 -36.99 10.92
C VAL A 52 5.87 -37.96 11.64
N SER A 53 6.34 -39.06 12.23
CA SER A 53 5.45 -40.05 12.84
C SER A 53 4.80 -39.63 14.18
N SER A 54 5.19 -38.50 14.78
CA SER A 54 4.55 -37.98 16.01
C SER A 54 3.61 -36.80 15.77
N ILE A 55 3.52 -36.29 14.53
CA ILE A 55 2.63 -35.19 14.14
C ILE A 55 1.36 -35.74 13.48
N ASP A 56 1.44 -36.88 12.80
CA ASP A 56 0.26 -37.56 12.22
C ASP A 56 -0.80 -37.89 13.28
N SER A 57 -0.40 -38.22 14.51
CA SER A 57 -1.35 -38.45 15.62
C SER A 57 -1.93 -37.17 16.22
N LEU A 58 -1.32 -36.00 15.97
CA LEU A 58 -1.84 -34.70 16.41
C LEU A 58 -2.80 -34.13 15.36
N ALA A 59 -2.42 -34.18 14.08
CA ALA A 59 -3.24 -33.71 12.97
C ALA A 59 -4.52 -34.56 12.77
N SER A 60 -4.44 -35.88 12.98
CA SER A 60 -5.63 -36.75 12.90
C SER A 60 -6.54 -36.67 14.14
N ARG A 61 -6.04 -36.11 15.26
CA ARG A 61 -6.84 -35.85 16.47
C ARG A 61 -7.51 -34.47 16.45
N LEU A 62 -6.97 -33.53 15.68
CA LEU A 62 -7.57 -32.20 15.49
C LEU A 62 -8.78 -32.22 14.53
N SER A 63 -8.94 -33.24 13.69
CA SER A 63 -10.05 -33.31 12.72
C SER A 63 -11.28 -34.12 13.19
N SER A 64 -11.30 -34.70 14.39
CA SER A 64 -12.47 -35.48 14.84
C SER A 64 -12.58 -35.66 16.37
N VAL A 65 -12.46 -34.58 17.15
CA VAL A 65 -12.73 -34.64 18.59
C VAL A 65 -13.73 -33.56 18.98
N THR A 66 -14.99 -33.97 19.13
CA THR A 66 -16.00 -33.28 19.94
C THR A 66 -15.66 -33.46 21.42
N VAL A 67 -14.73 -32.63 21.90
CA VAL A 67 -14.46 -32.32 23.32
C VAL A 67 -14.31 -30.80 23.34
N GLY A 68 -15.02 -30.12 24.26
CA GLY A 68 -15.20 -28.66 24.27
C GLY A 68 -13.99 -27.87 23.74
N ASP A 69 -14.19 -27.21 22.61
CA ASP A 69 -13.18 -26.52 21.83
C ASP A 69 -12.62 -25.32 22.63
N PRO A 70 -11.31 -25.31 22.98
CA PRO A 70 -10.66 -24.18 23.65
C PRO A 70 -10.83 -22.85 22.90
N ASP A 71 -10.93 -22.90 21.57
CA ASP A 71 -11.17 -21.73 20.73
C ASP A 71 -12.61 -21.24 20.85
N ALA A 72 -13.58 -22.14 21.06
CA ALA A 72 -14.97 -21.77 21.29
C ALA A 72 -15.18 -21.11 22.67
N ALA A 73 -14.41 -21.53 23.69
CA ALA A 73 -14.45 -20.90 25.01
C ALA A 73 -13.87 -19.47 24.98
N LEU A 74 -12.72 -19.29 24.31
CA LEU A 74 -12.13 -17.96 24.12
C LEU A 74 -13.05 -17.07 23.27
N ALA A 75 -13.60 -17.59 22.17
CA ALA A 75 -14.52 -16.84 21.30
C ALA A 75 -15.75 -16.32 22.06
N LYS A 76 -16.36 -17.15 22.91
CA LYS A 76 -17.49 -16.72 23.76
C LYS A 76 -17.09 -15.61 24.74
N SER A 77 -15.91 -15.73 25.36
CA SER A 77 -15.40 -14.70 26.28
C SER A 77 -15.08 -13.39 25.57
N VAL A 78 -14.55 -13.47 24.34
CA VAL A 78 -14.27 -12.30 23.49
C VAL A 78 -15.57 -11.59 23.09
N GLU A 79 -16.63 -12.33 22.76
CA GLU A 79 -17.95 -11.75 22.48
C GLU A 79 -18.55 -11.06 23.71
N ASN A 80 -18.45 -11.68 24.88
CA ASN A 80 -18.87 -11.02 26.12
C ASN A 80 -18.07 -9.75 26.38
N LEU A 81 -16.75 -9.79 26.16
CA LEU A 81 -15.87 -8.64 26.33
C LEU A 81 -16.22 -7.51 25.34
N TYR A 82 -16.59 -7.86 24.10
CA TYR A 82 -17.11 -6.90 23.11
C TYR A 82 -18.32 -6.15 23.65
N HIS A 83 -19.35 -6.87 24.12
CA HIS A 83 -20.56 -6.26 24.66
C HIS A 83 -20.25 -5.35 25.86
N THR A 84 -19.44 -5.83 26.82
CA THR A 84 -19.04 -5.02 27.97
C THR A 84 -18.32 -3.75 27.52
N LYS A 85 -17.31 -3.86 26.65
CA LYS A 85 -16.52 -2.72 26.17
C LYS A 85 -17.36 -1.68 25.43
N VAL A 86 -18.32 -2.11 24.61
CA VAL A 86 -19.25 -1.22 23.90
C VAL A 86 -20.22 -0.54 24.86
N GLU A 87 -20.78 -1.26 25.83
CA GLU A 87 -21.71 -0.70 26.83
C GLU A 87 -21.03 0.32 27.74
N THR A 88 -19.73 0.16 27.99
CA THR A 88 -18.93 1.05 28.85
C THR A 88 -18.03 2.01 28.08
N ASP A 89 -18.31 2.26 26.79
CA ASP A 89 -17.46 3.08 25.92
C ASP A 89 -17.62 4.59 26.14
N VAL A 90 -17.03 5.09 27.23
CA VAL A 90 -17.07 6.52 27.56
C VAL A 90 -16.27 7.41 26.60
N GLU A 91 -15.33 6.85 25.83
CA GLU A 91 -14.48 7.56 24.87
C GLU A 91 -15.02 7.53 23.45
N ASN A 92 -16.08 6.74 23.18
CA ASN A 92 -16.62 6.47 21.86
C ASN A 92 -15.51 6.02 20.88
N LYS A 93 -14.82 4.92 21.18
CA LYS A 93 -13.73 4.35 20.36
C LYS A 93 -14.11 3.06 19.64
N PHE A 94 -15.14 2.34 20.10
CA PHE A 94 -15.53 1.02 19.58
C PHE A 94 -16.42 1.09 18.34
N TRP A 95 -16.85 2.28 17.90
CA TRP A 95 -17.50 2.46 16.59
C TRP A 95 -16.62 1.95 15.43
N ARG A 96 -15.28 1.97 15.59
CA ARG A 96 -14.29 1.43 14.62
C ARG A 96 -14.42 -0.07 14.36
N LEU A 97 -15.11 -0.80 15.24
CA LEU A 97 -15.40 -2.22 15.04
C LEU A 97 -16.48 -2.45 13.95
N ASN A 98 -17.28 -1.43 13.64
CA ASN A 98 -18.18 -1.48 12.50
C ASN A 98 -17.43 -1.01 11.25
N THR A 99 -17.00 -1.96 10.42
CA THR A 99 -16.28 -1.69 9.17
C THR A 99 -17.20 -1.50 7.97
N LYS A 100 -18.52 -1.59 8.17
CA LYS A 100 -19.51 -1.32 7.11
C LYS A 100 -19.75 0.17 6.98
N ILE A 101 -19.97 0.60 5.75
CA ILE A 101 -20.34 1.97 5.41
C ILE A 101 -21.60 2.41 6.16
N ALA A 102 -21.46 3.46 6.97
CA ALA A 102 -22.47 3.92 7.91
C ALA A 102 -23.29 5.10 7.36
N GLU A 103 -22.65 6.04 6.65
CA GLU A 103 -23.26 7.33 6.28
C GLU A 103 -23.24 7.62 4.76
N PRO A 104 -24.08 6.93 3.97
CA PRO A 104 -24.05 7.04 2.51
C PRO A 104 -24.85 8.23 1.94
N GLU A 105 -25.54 9.01 2.77
CA GLU A 105 -26.43 10.10 2.34
C GLU A 105 -25.82 11.47 2.59
N ILE A 106 -25.89 12.34 1.58
CA ILE A 106 -25.29 13.68 1.60
C ILE A 106 -26.25 14.71 1.00
N GLU A 107 -26.40 15.86 1.67
CA GLU A 107 -27.27 16.94 1.19
C GLU A 107 -26.66 17.64 -0.03
N ILE A 108 -27.50 17.97 -1.00
CA ILE A 108 -27.09 18.73 -2.18
C ILE A 108 -27.01 20.21 -1.78
N PRO A 109 -25.85 20.88 -2.01
CA PRO A 109 -25.68 22.28 -1.67
C PRO A 109 -26.82 23.15 -2.24
N PHE A 110 -27.33 24.07 -1.42
CA PHE A 110 -28.55 24.83 -1.72
C PHE A 110 -28.46 25.64 -3.03
N PHE A 111 -27.25 26.07 -3.41
CA PHE A 111 -26.98 26.83 -4.62
C PHE A 111 -27.12 26.01 -5.92
N TYR A 112 -27.25 24.69 -5.86
CA TYR A 112 -27.64 23.85 -7.01
C TYR A 112 -29.15 23.72 -7.19
N ARG A 113 -29.93 24.08 -6.16
CA ARG A 113 -31.38 23.88 -6.13
C ARG A 113 -32.17 25.17 -6.34
N SER A 114 -31.54 26.32 -6.14
CA SER A 114 -32.16 27.64 -6.29
C SER A 114 -31.63 28.35 -7.53
N SER A 115 -32.53 28.68 -8.47
CA SER A 115 -32.20 29.46 -9.67
C SER A 115 -31.70 30.88 -9.36
N ASP A 116 -32.02 31.39 -8.18
CA ASP A 116 -31.71 32.77 -7.77
C ASP A 116 -30.42 32.85 -6.93
N SER A 117 -29.83 31.69 -6.58
CA SER A 117 -28.60 31.64 -5.78
C SER A 117 -27.37 31.72 -6.68
N GLN A 118 -26.49 32.68 -6.40
CA GLN A 118 -25.18 32.73 -7.04
C GLN A 118 -24.31 31.59 -6.51
N LYS A 119 -23.77 30.76 -7.41
CA LYS A 119 -22.80 29.72 -7.04
C LYS A 119 -21.52 30.35 -6.48
N PRO A 120 -20.91 29.74 -5.45
CA PRO A 120 -19.61 30.18 -4.97
C PRO A 120 -18.52 29.90 -6.00
N SER A 121 -17.33 30.47 -5.83
CA SER A 121 -16.17 30.19 -6.71
C SER A 121 -15.43 28.89 -6.35
N ILE A 122 -15.65 28.38 -5.13
CA ILE A 122 -15.08 27.16 -4.56
C ILE A 122 -16.16 26.37 -3.81
N GLN A 123 -15.97 25.06 -3.62
CA GLN A 123 -16.89 24.21 -2.84
C GLN A 123 -16.10 23.17 -2.02
N PRO A 124 -16.64 22.70 -0.88
CA PRO A 124 -15.98 21.67 -0.10
C PRO A 124 -15.94 20.34 -0.86
N PHE A 125 -14.89 19.57 -0.60
CA PHE A 125 -14.73 18.23 -1.13
C PHE A 125 -15.44 17.21 -0.22
N ASP A 126 -16.19 16.30 -0.83
CA ASP A 126 -16.66 15.07 -0.20
C ASP A 126 -16.80 14.00 -1.30
N PRO A 127 -16.11 12.84 -1.18
CA PRO A 127 -16.12 11.81 -2.22
C PRO A 127 -17.53 11.27 -2.46
N ARG A 128 -18.40 11.26 -1.43
CA ARG A 128 -19.78 10.80 -1.52
C ARG A 128 -20.59 11.61 -2.51
N PHE A 129 -20.42 12.93 -2.48
CA PHE A 129 -21.11 13.82 -3.39
C PHE A 129 -20.65 13.62 -4.84
N THR A 130 -19.33 13.65 -5.07
CA THR A 130 -18.77 13.49 -6.43
C THR A 130 -19.10 12.12 -7.02
N ILE A 131 -18.86 11.03 -6.29
CA ILE A 131 -19.08 9.66 -6.78
C ILE A 131 -20.57 9.43 -7.07
N GLY A 132 -21.48 9.86 -6.18
CA GLY A 132 -22.91 9.70 -6.36
C GLY A 132 -23.45 10.39 -7.62
N VAL A 133 -23.00 11.62 -7.90
CA VAL A 133 -23.36 12.33 -9.13
C VAL A 133 -22.84 11.61 -10.38
N TYR A 134 -21.61 11.10 -10.33
CA TYR A 134 -21.02 10.37 -11.44
C TYR A 134 -21.75 9.04 -11.70
N TYR A 135 -22.15 8.29 -10.67
CA TYR A 135 -22.95 7.07 -10.85
C TYR A 135 -24.26 7.33 -11.57
N HIS A 136 -24.99 8.39 -11.22
CA HIS A 136 -26.22 8.75 -11.92
C HIS A 136 -25.95 9.09 -13.39
N HIS A 137 -24.90 9.88 -13.66
CA HIS A 137 -24.53 10.25 -15.02
C HIS A 137 -24.13 9.04 -15.85
N ILE A 138 -23.25 8.17 -15.33
CA ILE A 138 -22.79 6.94 -15.99
C ILE A 138 -23.99 6.04 -16.31
N LYS A 139 -24.86 5.79 -15.33
CA LYS A 139 -26.10 5.02 -15.48
C LYS A 139 -26.94 5.55 -16.63
N LYS A 140 -27.12 6.86 -16.71
CA LYS A 140 -27.93 7.51 -17.75
C LYS A 140 -27.31 7.44 -19.13
N GLN A 141 -25.99 7.64 -19.24
CA GLN A 141 -25.30 7.63 -20.54
C GLN A 141 -25.15 6.20 -21.07
N MET A 142 -24.71 5.25 -20.24
CA MET A 142 -24.54 3.85 -20.66
C MET A 142 -25.88 3.18 -21.00
N ALA A 143 -26.98 3.58 -20.34
CA ALA A 143 -28.32 3.09 -20.70
C ALA A 143 -28.82 3.61 -22.06
N LYS A 144 -28.29 4.72 -22.57
CA LYS A 144 -28.62 5.26 -23.91
C LYS A 144 -27.77 4.63 -24.99
N ASP A 145 -26.48 4.45 -24.71
CA ASP A 145 -25.53 3.85 -25.65
C ASP A 145 -24.78 2.72 -24.97
N HIS A 146 -25.31 1.50 -25.12
CA HIS A 146 -24.73 0.29 -24.52
C HIS A 146 -23.39 -0.13 -25.14
N ARG A 147 -22.98 0.51 -26.25
CA ARG A 147 -21.73 0.18 -26.97
C ARG A 147 -20.76 1.36 -27.07
N GLY A 148 -21.20 2.57 -26.72
CA GLY A 148 -20.40 3.78 -26.75
C GLY A 148 -19.55 3.95 -25.50
N LEU A 149 -18.35 4.51 -25.69
CA LEU A 149 -17.48 4.92 -24.59
C LEU A 149 -18.11 6.14 -23.90
N VAL A 150 -18.62 5.95 -22.69
CA VAL A 150 -19.15 7.07 -21.88
C VAL A 150 -17.98 7.94 -21.43
N SER A 151 -18.19 9.25 -21.47
CA SER A 151 -17.18 10.23 -21.07
C SER A 151 -17.72 11.22 -20.05
N VAL A 152 -16.89 11.59 -19.09
CA VAL A 152 -17.22 12.54 -18.02
C VAL A 152 -16.29 13.77 -18.06
N PRO A 153 -16.80 14.96 -17.66
CA PRO A 153 -15.92 16.07 -17.29
C PRO A 153 -15.07 15.65 -16.09
N PHE A 154 -13.87 16.20 -15.97
CA PHE A 154 -12.98 15.88 -14.85
C PHE A 154 -12.15 17.10 -14.45
N HIS A 155 -12.03 17.33 -13.15
CA HIS A 155 -11.03 18.22 -12.59
C HIS A 155 -10.57 17.66 -11.23
N TRP A 156 -9.26 17.67 -10.95
CA TRP A 156 -8.71 17.08 -9.71
C TRP A 156 -9.31 17.68 -8.42
N TYR A 157 -9.72 18.95 -8.47
CA TYR A 157 -10.42 19.65 -7.38
C TYR A 157 -11.69 18.94 -6.87
N ASP A 158 -12.40 18.16 -7.72
CA ASP A 158 -13.61 17.45 -7.28
C ASP A 158 -13.31 16.08 -6.65
N TRP A 159 -12.05 15.65 -6.71
CA TRP A 159 -11.61 14.31 -6.36
C TRP A 159 -10.60 14.27 -5.22
N LEU A 160 -10.21 15.44 -4.68
CA LEU A 160 -9.26 15.60 -3.58
C LEU A 160 -9.65 16.77 -2.68
N ASP A 161 -9.33 16.67 -1.38
CA ASP A 161 -9.40 17.82 -0.49
C ASP A 161 -8.26 18.80 -0.79
N MET A 162 -8.61 19.92 -1.44
CA MET A 162 -7.70 21.03 -1.73
C MET A 162 -7.94 22.26 -0.83
N SER A 163 -8.54 22.07 0.35
CA SER A 163 -8.93 23.17 1.26
C SER A 163 -7.77 24.06 1.69
N VAL A 164 -6.53 23.55 1.72
CA VAL A 164 -5.33 24.36 2.01
C VAL A 164 -5.07 25.45 0.97
N LEU A 165 -5.60 25.31 -0.25
CA LEU A 165 -5.52 26.33 -1.30
C LEU A 165 -6.57 27.44 -1.15
N ASN A 166 -7.65 27.23 -0.38
CA ASN A 166 -8.81 28.14 -0.33
C ASN A 166 -8.41 29.60 -0.03
N LYS A 167 -7.52 29.82 0.94
CA LYS A 167 -7.07 31.17 1.31
C LYS A 167 -6.29 31.88 0.18
N TYR A 168 -5.64 31.14 -0.70
CA TYR A 168 -4.90 31.68 -1.84
C TYR A 168 -5.77 31.85 -3.08
N LEU A 169 -6.80 31.01 -3.22
CA LEU A 169 -7.80 31.10 -4.27
C LEU A 169 -8.70 32.32 -4.08
N LEU A 170 -9.18 32.53 -2.86
CA LEU A 170 -10.12 33.61 -2.52
C LEU A 170 -9.46 34.95 -2.20
N ALA A 171 -8.16 35.00 -1.96
CA ALA A 171 -7.46 36.26 -1.70
C ALA A 171 -7.57 37.22 -2.89
N ASN A 172 -7.64 38.53 -2.58
CA ASN A 172 -7.49 39.60 -3.55
C ASN A 172 -6.25 39.37 -4.44
N PRO A 173 -6.27 39.67 -5.74
CA PRO A 173 -5.09 39.61 -6.61
C PRO A 173 -3.80 40.17 -5.98
N ALA A 174 -3.87 41.28 -5.24
CA ALA A 174 -2.69 41.86 -4.58
C ALA A 174 -2.11 41.04 -3.40
N ASN A 175 -2.88 40.10 -2.85
CA ASN A 175 -2.57 39.34 -1.63
C ASN A 175 -2.48 37.83 -1.86
N LYS A 176 -2.53 37.34 -3.10
CA LYS A 176 -2.52 35.89 -3.38
C LYS A 176 -1.20 35.19 -3.02
N GLY A 177 -0.12 35.95 -2.86
CA GLY A 177 1.24 35.43 -2.64
C GLY A 177 1.80 34.77 -3.91
N GLY A 178 3.10 34.90 -4.13
CA GLY A 178 3.80 34.36 -5.29
C GLY A 178 4.56 33.07 -4.98
N CYS A 179 5.45 32.69 -5.90
CA CYS A 179 6.23 31.45 -5.83
C CYS A 179 7.20 31.40 -4.62
N GLU A 180 7.41 32.50 -3.90
CA GLU A 180 8.12 32.51 -2.63
C GLU A 180 7.45 31.63 -1.56
N LEU A 181 6.14 31.39 -1.66
CA LEU A 181 5.39 30.53 -0.73
C LEU A 181 5.82 29.06 -0.80
N VAL A 182 6.34 28.63 -1.94
CA VAL A 182 6.85 27.27 -2.18
C VAL A 182 8.38 27.25 -2.26
N ASP A 183 9.06 28.36 -1.92
CA ASP A 183 10.52 28.40 -1.85
C ASP A 183 11.02 27.71 -0.58
N ALA A 184 11.58 26.52 -0.73
CA ALA A 184 12.08 25.72 0.37
C ALA A 184 13.59 25.88 0.61
N ARG A 185 14.23 26.91 0.04
CA ARG A 185 15.65 27.21 0.26
C ARG A 185 15.84 27.85 1.65
N PRO A 186 16.80 27.38 2.46
CA PRO A 186 17.08 28.01 3.75
C PRO A 186 17.59 29.43 3.57
N GLU A 187 17.16 30.36 4.43
CA GLU A 187 17.49 31.79 4.35
C GLU A 187 18.99 32.10 4.44
N ASN A 188 19.81 31.22 5.03
CA ASN A 188 21.20 31.54 5.41
C ASN A 188 22.23 30.38 5.26
N ASP A 189 22.26 29.60 4.16
CA ASP A 189 23.38 28.65 4.01
C ASP A 189 23.85 28.32 2.58
N LYS A 190 25.12 27.91 2.46
CA LYS A 190 25.94 27.74 1.25
C LYS A 190 26.20 26.28 0.84
N ASN A 191 25.43 25.29 1.29
CA ASN A 191 25.67 23.87 0.93
C ASN A 191 24.44 23.08 0.43
N GLU A 192 24.74 21.91 -0.14
CA GLU A 192 24.01 20.95 -1.00
C GLU A 192 22.60 20.47 -0.58
N ASN A 193 22.01 21.01 0.49
CA ASN A 193 20.64 20.71 0.94
C ASN A 193 19.58 21.70 0.42
N LYS A 194 19.87 22.46 -0.64
CA LYS A 194 18.95 23.45 -1.18
C LYS A 194 17.83 22.77 -1.98
N GLY A 195 16.58 23.15 -1.70
CA GLY A 195 15.51 22.99 -2.68
C GLY A 195 15.88 23.75 -3.99
N PRO A 196 15.32 23.34 -5.14
CA PRO A 196 15.51 24.04 -6.40
C PRO A 196 15.02 25.48 -6.32
N ASP A 197 15.49 26.32 -7.24
CA ASP A 197 14.96 27.68 -7.38
C ASP A 197 13.49 27.63 -7.84
N PRO A 198 12.55 28.33 -7.17
CA PRO A 198 11.13 28.38 -7.58
C PRO A 198 10.90 28.69 -9.04
N ALA A 199 11.76 29.51 -9.68
CA ALA A 199 11.63 29.82 -11.10
C ALA A 199 11.75 28.60 -12.02
N THR A 200 12.26 27.47 -11.52
CA THR A 200 12.38 26.21 -12.26
C THR A 200 11.15 25.30 -12.16
N PHE A 201 10.23 25.58 -11.22
CA PHE A 201 9.08 24.70 -10.99
C PHE A 201 7.75 25.42 -10.68
N CYS A 202 7.75 26.74 -10.51
CA CYS A 202 6.59 27.55 -10.20
C CYS A 202 6.53 28.79 -11.09
N ILE A 203 5.32 29.19 -11.49
CA ILE A 203 5.06 30.46 -12.19
C ILE A 203 3.94 31.26 -11.53
N SER A 204 3.98 32.58 -11.70
CA SER A 204 2.90 33.47 -11.24
C SER A 204 1.60 33.18 -11.99
N GLY A 205 0.46 33.38 -11.34
CA GLY A 205 -0.85 33.28 -11.99
C GLY A 205 -1.00 34.19 -13.21
N ASP A 206 -0.39 35.38 -13.16
CA ASP A 206 -0.43 36.38 -14.25
C ASP A 206 0.44 35.99 -15.46
N ASP A 207 1.43 35.11 -15.25
CA ASP A 207 2.35 34.65 -16.29
C ASP A 207 1.86 33.39 -17.01
N ILE A 208 0.75 32.80 -16.55
CA ILE A 208 0.15 31.64 -17.23
C ILE A 208 -0.47 32.12 -18.55
N SER A 209 -0.13 31.42 -19.65
CA SER A 209 -0.67 31.72 -20.97
C SER A 209 -2.20 31.79 -20.96
N PHE A 210 -2.77 32.80 -21.61
CA PHE A 210 -4.21 32.91 -21.83
C PHE A 210 -4.81 31.71 -22.59
N SER A 211 -3.97 30.97 -23.34
CA SER A 211 -4.38 29.75 -24.05
C SER A 211 -4.34 28.47 -23.20
N HIS A 212 -3.84 28.55 -21.95
CA HIS A 212 -3.81 27.42 -21.02
C HIS A 212 -5.19 27.17 -20.43
N ASP A 213 -5.83 26.09 -20.89
CA ASP A 213 -7.08 25.58 -20.34
C ASP A 213 -6.80 24.63 -19.17
N ASP A 214 -6.99 25.12 -17.96
CA ASP A 214 -6.95 24.34 -16.72
C ASP A 214 -8.35 24.05 -16.16
N GLY A 215 -9.41 24.61 -16.74
CA GLY A 215 -10.77 24.49 -16.22
C GLY A 215 -11.06 25.33 -14.97
N ASN A 216 -10.19 26.29 -14.61
CA ASN A 216 -10.35 27.11 -13.41
C ASN A 216 -10.77 28.55 -13.73
N SER A 217 -11.80 29.04 -13.02
CA SER A 217 -12.21 30.44 -13.01
C SER A 217 -11.32 31.33 -12.14
N ILE A 218 -10.73 30.75 -11.09
CA ILE A 218 -9.83 31.42 -10.15
C ILE A 218 -8.55 30.60 -9.94
N ARG A 219 -7.42 31.28 -9.75
CA ARG A 219 -6.10 30.68 -9.54
C ARG A 219 -5.39 31.27 -8.33
N PRO A 220 -4.54 30.49 -7.63
CA PRO A 220 -3.60 31.05 -6.67
C PRO A 220 -2.54 31.91 -7.38
N GLY A 221 -1.83 32.77 -6.63
CA GLY A 221 -0.76 33.60 -7.18
C GLY A 221 0.50 32.80 -7.51
N PHE A 222 0.64 31.58 -6.98
CA PHE A 222 1.73 30.64 -7.27
C PHE A 222 1.18 29.37 -7.92
N ASN A 223 1.78 28.93 -9.03
CA ASN A 223 1.30 27.78 -9.79
C ASN A 223 2.47 26.84 -10.11
N VAL A 224 2.50 25.70 -9.43
CA VAL A 224 3.56 24.69 -9.56
C VAL A 224 3.32 23.81 -10.79
N PHE A 225 4.30 23.73 -11.70
CA PHE A 225 4.17 22.98 -12.95
C PHE A 225 5.02 21.70 -13.01
N THR A 226 5.94 21.50 -12.05
CA THR A 226 6.74 20.27 -11.91
C THR A 226 7.19 20.06 -10.47
N ASN A 227 7.80 18.91 -10.18
CA ASN A 227 8.23 18.53 -8.83
C ASN A 227 9.14 19.61 -8.20
N PRO A 228 8.81 20.16 -7.02
CA PRO A 228 9.60 21.17 -6.32
C PRO A 228 10.87 20.60 -5.64
N GLY A 229 11.17 19.30 -5.74
CA GLY A 229 12.32 18.70 -5.08
C GLY A 229 12.18 18.69 -3.56
N ARG A 230 13.29 18.88 -2.84
CA ARG A 230 13.30 18.79 -1.37
C ARG A 230 12.68 20.03 -0.72
N SER A 231 11.72 19.82 0.18
CA SER A 231 10.97 20.91 0.84
C SER A 231 10.54 20.62 2.29
N THR A 232 9.83 21.56 2.92
CA THR A 232 9.12 21.30 4.19
C THR A 232 7.79 20.60 3.91
N SER A 233 7.22 19.93 4.92
CA SER A 233 5.92 19.22 4.77
C SER A 233 4.81 20.14 4.23
N SER A 234 4.63 21.32 4.81
CA SER A 234 3.59 22.26 4.37
C SER A 234 3.81 22.78 2.94
N GLN A 235 5.06 23.01 2.54
CA GLN A 235 5.38 23.44 1.18
C GLN A 235 5.20 22.32 0.16
N ALA A 236 5.52 21.08 0.51
CA ALA A 236 5.28 19.90 -0.32
C ALA A 236 3.78 19.74 -0.61
N ILE A 237 2.93 19.86 0.43
CA ILE A 237 1.47 19.81 0.29
C ILE A 237 0.98 20.92 -0.66
N LEU A 238 1.39 22.17 -0.43
CA LEU A 238 1.00 23.30 -1.31
C LEU A 238 1.45 23.10 -2.75
N ALA A 239 2.65 22.58 -2.97
CA ALA A 239 3.19 22.37 -4.30
C ALA A 239 2.47 21.26 -5.06
N GLY A 240 2.22 20.11 -4.42
CA GLY A 240 1.47 19.00 -5.02
C GLY A 240 0.05 19.41 -5.38
N GLN A 241 -0.66 20.07 -4.46
CA GLN A 241 -2.03 20.51 -4.72
C GLN A 241 -2.11 21.65 -5.77
N SER A 242 -1.17 22.60 -5.76
CA SER A 242 -1.07 23.63 -6.80
C SER A 242 -0.86 23.01 -8.19
N TYR A 243 -0.01 21.97 -8.28
CA TYR A 243 0.19 21.21 -9.52
C TYR A 243 -1.09 20.50 -9.97
N LEU A 244 -1.77 19.78 -9.07
CA LEU A 244 -3.02 19.07 -9.39
C LEU A 244 -4.13 20.03 -9.82
N TYR A 245 -4.21 21.21 -9.20
CA TYR A 245 -5.21 22.22 -9.51
C TYR A 245 -4.99 22.88 -10.88
N THR A 246 -3.76 23.25 -11.24
CA THR A 246 -3.49 24.08 -12.43
C THR A 246 -2.91 23.33 -13.63
N PHE A 247 -2.01 22.36 -13.42
CA PHE A 247 -1.18 21.80 -14.50
C PHE A 247 -1.39 20.30 -14.76
N ALA A 248 -1.74 19.51 -13.74
CA ALA A 248 -1.87 18.07 -13.89
C ALA A 248 -2.91 17.72 -14.96
N PRO A 249 -2.62 16.83 -15.92
CA PRO A 249 -3.60 16.37 -16.89
C PRO A 249 -4.73 15.59 -16.22
N PRO A 250 -5.97 15.61 -16.77
CA PRO A 250 -6.98 14.63 -16.40
C PRO A 250 -6.44 13.22 -16.64
N PRO A 251 -6.88 12.24 -15.84
CA PRO A 251 -6.58 10.84 -16.12
C PRO A 251 -7.11 10.48 -17.50
N SER A 252 -6.46 9.54 -18.17
CA SER A 252 -6.88 9.09 -19.50
C SER A 252 -8.19 8.31 -19.45
N ARG A 253 -8.46 7.64 -18.34
CA ARG A 253 -9.67 6.84 -18.07
C ARG A 253 -10.02 6.86 -16.58
N MET A 254 -11.25 6.50 -16.26
CA MET A 254 -11.75 6.30 -14.92
C MET A 254 -12.42 4.93 -14.81
N TYR A 255 -12.00 4.13 -13.84
CA TYR A 255 -12.59 2.82 -13.55
C TYR A 255 -13.36 2.89 -12.24
N PHE A 256 -14.63 2.48 -12.26
CA PHE A 256 -15.43 2.33 -11.06
C PHE A 256 -15.59 0.83 -10.78
N LEU A 257 -14.91 0.33 -9.75
CA LEU A 257 -14.93 -1.10 -9.44
C LEU A 257 -16.30 -1.52 -8.89
N THR A 258 -16.67 -2.76 -9.18
CA THR A 258 -17.78 -3.48 -8.55
C THR A 258 -17.24 -4.80 -8.01
N LYS A 259 -17.96 -5.47 -7.12
CA LYS A 259 -17.56 -6.75 -6.51
C LYS A 259 -16.97 -7.75 -7.50
N ASP A 260 -17.61 -7.84 -8.66
CA ASP A 260 -17.31 -8.81 -9.70
C ASP A 260 -17.02 -8.18 -11.07
N GLY A 261 -16.60 -6.92 -11.15
CA GLY A 261 -16.35 -6.26 -12.44
C GLY A 261 -15.96 -4.79 -12.29
N TYR A 262 -16.11 -4.01 -13.37
CA TYR A 262 -15.87 -2.56 -13.33
C TYR A 262 -16.63 -1.81 -14.43
N TYR A 263 -16.84 -0.51 -14.25
CA TYR A 263 -17.28 0.40 -15.30
C TYR A 263 -16.10 1.20 -15.84
N ASP A 264 -15.99 1.28 -17.16
CA ASP A 264 -14.92 1.98 -17.87
C ASP A 264 -15.45 3.27 -18.49
N VAL A 265 -14.90 4.41 -18.04
CA VAL A 265 -15.34 5.75 -18.42
C VAL A 265 -14.14 6.56 -18.91
N ALA A 266 -14.30 7.29 -20.02
CA ALA A 266 -13.31 8.23 -20.51
C ALA A 266 -13.43 9.62 -19.88
N THR A 267 -12.38 10.43 -19.94
CA THR A 267 -12.46 11.86 -19.60
C THR A 267 -12.52 12.70 -20.89
N ASN A 268 -13.35 13.76 -20.91
CA ASN A 268 -13.55 14.57 -22.12
C ASN A 268 -13.18 16.05 -22.01
N SER A 269 -13.20 16.63 -20.81
CA SER A 269 -12.99 18.07 -20.60
C SER A 269 -12.48 18.36 -19.19
N ARG A 270 -11.67 19.42 -19.05
CA ARG A 270 -11.23 19.97 -17.76
C ARG A 270 -12.32 20.88 -17.20
N LYS A 271 -13.22 20.32 -16.40
CA LYS A 271 -14.33 21.09 -15.80
C LYS A 271 -14.62 20.58 -14.40
N LYS A 272 -14.76 21.51 -13.47
CA LYS A 272 -15.20 21.24 -12.10
C LYS A 272 -16.66 20.83 -12.07
N LEU A 273 -17.04 20.04 -11.07
CA LEU A 273 -18.42 19.59 -10.85
C LEU A 273 -19.36 20.80 -10.75
N LEU A 274 -18.89 21.85 -10.07
CA LEU A 274 -19.54 23.16 -9.94
C LEU A 274 -19.95 23.80 -11.28
N ASP A 275 -19.17 23.60 -12.34
CA ASP A 275 -19.36 24.24 -13.65
C ASP A 275 -19.80 23.24 -14.74
N SER A 276 -19.90 21.96 -14.39
CA SER A 276 -20.14 20.87 -15.34
C SER A 276 -21.58 20.73 -15.81
N GLY A 277 -22.54 21.17 -14.99
CA GLY A 277 -23.97 20.92 -15.19
C GLY A 277 -24.45 19.55 -14.71
N LEU A 278 -23.56 18.67 -14.21
CA LEU A 278 -23.93 17.31 -13.80
C LEU A 278 -24.83 17.29 -12.57
N VAL A 279 -24.59 18.18 -11.60
CA VAL A 279 -25.40 18.25 -10.38
C VAL A 279 -26.80 18.76 -10.70
N GLU A 280 -26.93 19.79 -11.54
CA GLU A 280 -28.22 20.30 -11.99
C GLU A 280 -28.99 19.25 -12.78
N GLU A 281 -28.29 18.46 -13.61
CA GLU A 281 -28.90 17.33 -14.31
C GLU A 281 -29.44 16.30 -13.31
N TYR A 282 -28.67 15.96 -12.27
CA TYR A 282 -29.12 15.06 -11.20
C TYR A 282 -30.36 15.61 -10.48
N VAL A 283 -30.33 16.87 -10.04
CA VAL A 283 -31.44 17.54 -9.34
C VAL A 283 -32.68 17.59 -10.22
N LYS A 284 -32.52 17.90 -11.50
CA LYS A 284 -33.62 17.95 -12.47
C LYS A 284 -34.24 16.58 -12.73
N ASP A 285 -33.42 15.53 -12.84
CA ASP A 285 -33.88 14.18 -13.14
C ASP A 285 -34.55 13.50 -11.94
N THR A 286 -34.08 13.76 -10.73
CA THR A 286 -34.48 13.05 -9.51
C THR A 286 -35.42 13.85 -8.61
N HIS A 287 -35.41 15.19 -8.73
CA HIS A 287 -36.06 16.12 -7.80
C HIS A 287 -35.63 15.94 -6.33
N ALA A 288 -34.49 15.30 -6.08
CA ALA A 288 -33.98 15.05 -4.73
C ALA A 288 -33.25 16.27 -4.16
N SER A 289 -33.29 16.42 -2.83
CA SER A 289 -32.46 17.38 -2.08
C SER A 289 -31.17 16.75 -1.57
N SER A 290 -31.06 15.43 -1.57
CA SER A 290 -29.90 14.66 -1.11
C SER A 290 -29.49 13.62 -2.16
N ILE A 291 -28.26 13.11 -2.03
CA ILE A 291 -27.72 11.99 -2.81
C ILE A 291 -27.42 10.87 -1.84
N ASN A 292 -27.88 9.66 -2.15
CA ASN A 292 -27.52 8.47 -1.40
C ASN A 292 -26.70 7.56 -2.31
N ILE A 293 -25.39 7.49 -2.05
CA ILE A 293 -24.43 6.83 -2.95
C ILE A 293 -24.75 5.35 -3.10
N ALA A 294 -25.07 4.66 -1.99
CA ALA A 294 -25.39 3.25 -2.00
C ALA A 294 -26.63 2.96 -2.86
N LYS A 295 -27.64 3.85 -2.82
CA LYS A 295 -28.81 3.76 -3.70
C LYS A 295 -28.44 4.02 -5.16
N GLU A 296 -27.60 5.02 -5.44
CA GLU A 296 -27.16 5.31 -6.81
C GLU A 296 -26.29 4.22 -7.42
N PHE A 297 -25.37 3.64 -6.64
CA PHE A 297 -24.55 2.51 -7.06
C PHE A 297 -25.40 1.27 -7.38
N LYS A 298 -26.32 0.91 -6.49
CA LYS A 298 -27.29 -0.18 -6.74
C LYS A 298 -28.23 0.13 -7.90
N SER A 299 -28.52 1.40 -8.17
CA SER A 299 -29.30 1.83 -9.32
C SER A 299 -28.53 1.63 -10.63
N LEU A 300 -27.24 2.00 -10.64
CA LEU A 300 -26.33 1.76 -11.75
C LEU A 300 -26.17 0.26 -12.04
N GLN A 301 -25.84 -0.56 -11.04
CA GLN A 301 -25.65 -2.01 -11.19
C GLN A 301 -26.88 -2.74 -11.73
N ARG A 302 -28.07 -2.34 -11.28
CA ARG A 302 -29.32 -2.95 -11.77
C ARG A 302 -29.62 -2.59 -13.23
N LYS A 303 -29.19 -1.41 -13.68
CA LYS A 303 -29.53 -0.88 -15.00
C LYS A 303 -28.49 -1.21 -16.07
N VAL A 304 -27.22 -1.25 -15.67
CA VAL A 304 -26.07 -1.39 -16.57
C VAL A 304 -25.14 -2.47 -16.02
N PRO A 305 -24.91 -3.58 -16.76
CA PRO A 305 -23.96 -4.59 -16.33
C PRO A 305 -22.53 -4.02 -16.34
N SER A 306 -21.74 -4.36 -15.33
CA SER A 306 -20.30 -4.07 -15.31
C SER A 306 -19.54 -4.95 -16.31
N ASN A 307 -18.35 -4.51 -16.73
CA ASN A 307 -17.44 -5.31 -17.54
C ASN A 307 -16.88 -6.46 -16.70
N LYS A 308 -16.90 -7.66 -17.28
CA LYS A 308 -16.44 -8.92 -16.67
C LYS A 308 -15.64 -9.80 -17.65
N GLU A 309 -15.18 -9.25 -18.77
CA GLU A 309 -14.59 -10.03 -19.86
C GLU A 309 -13.27 -10.69 -19.46
N ASP A 310 -12.41 -9.97 -18.72
CA ASP A 310 -11.04 -10.38 -18.44
C ASP A 310 -10.82 -10.93 -17.01
N ILE A 311 -11.89 -11.30 -16.30
CA ILE A 311 -11.78 -11.64 -14.86
C ILE A 311 -11.02 -12.94 -14.64
N ILE A 312 -9.99 -12.87 -13.81
CA ILE A 312 -9.24 -14.05 -13.36
C ILE A 312 -10.02 -14.75 -12.23
N THR A 313 -10.58 -15.93 -12.52
CA THR A 313 -11.42 -16.68 -11.59
C THR A 313 -10.83 -18.02 -11.14
N ALA A 314 -9.92 -18.60 -11.93
CA ALA A 314 -9.34 -19.91 -11.68
C ALA A 314 -8.62 -19.99 -10.32
N TYR A 315 -8.63 -21.18 -9.69
CA TYR A 315 -7.87 -21.40 -8.47
C TYR A 315 -6.35 -21.39 -8.73
N GLU A 316 -5.93 -21.93 -9.87
CA GLU A 316 -4.53 -21.92 -10.30
C GLU A 316 -4.40 -21.15 -11.61
N VAL A 317 -3.40 -20.27 -11.66
CA VAL A 317 -3.06 -19.47 -12.84
C VAL A 317 -1.66 -19.83 -13.26
N GLU A 318 -1.55 -20.55 -14.38
CA GLU A 318 -0.26 -20.80 -15.02
C GLU A 318 0.25 -19.51 -15.67
N ILE A 319 1.46 -19.10 -15.30
CA ILE A 319 2.17 -18.01 -15.97
C ILE A 319 3.04 -18.64 -17.06
N PRO A 320 2.73 -18.44 -18.34
CA PRO A 320 3.50 -19.07 -19.38
C PRO A 320 4.87 -18.39 -19.54
N GLU A 321 5.86 -19.14 -20.02
CA GLU A 321 7.26 -18.70 -20.11
C GLU A 321 7.41 -17.39 -20.91
N GLU A 322 6.65 -17.25 -21.99
CA GLU A 322 6.64 -16.05 -22.84
C GLU A 322 6.18 -14.77 -22.12
N SER A 323 5.46 -14.87 -21.01
CA SER A 323 5.06 -13.70 -20.21
C SER A 323 6.24 -12.94 -19.61
N PHE A 324 7.42 -13.58 -19.57
CA PHE A 324 8.68 -12.99 -19.11
C PHE A 324 9.60 -12.54 -20.27
N HIS A 325 9.23 -12.83 -21.51
CA HIS A 325 10.08 -12.58 -22.69
C HIS A 325 9.69 -11.29 -23.40
N PHE A 326 10.39 -10.20 -23.10
CA PHE A 326 10.12 -8.91 -23.72
C PHE A 326 11.01 -8.62 -24.93
N LYS A 327 10.40 -8.57 -26.12
CA LYS A 327 11.06 -8.27 -27.38
C LYS A 327 10.59 -6.93 -27.96
N TRP A 328 11.02 -5.84 -27.34
CA TRP A 328 10.55 -4.50 -27.66
C TRP A 328 10.80 -4.06 -29.11
N GLN A 329 11.89 -4.50 -29.72
CA GLN A 329 12.20 -4.20 -31.12
C GLN A 329 11.14 -4.77 -32.07
N GLU A 330 10.67 -5.99 -31.81
CA GLU A 330 9.63 -6.64 -32.62
C GLU A 330 8.31 -5.86 -32.51
N ILE A 331 7.95 -5.42 -31.30
CA ILE A 331 6.74 -4.62 -31.04
C ILE A 331 6.80 -3.25 -31.75
N ILE A 332 7.94 -2.55 -31.69
CA ILE A 332 8.13 -1.28 -32.41
C ILE A 332 7.96 -1.50 -33.92
N ASN A 333 8.61 -2.52 -34.48
CA ASN A 333 8.53 -2.84 -35.90
C ASN A 333 7.10 -3.19 -36.33
N GLU A 334 6.32 -3.86 -35.47
CA GLU A 334 4.90 -4.16 -35.74
C GLU A 334 4.07 -2.88 -35.87
N TYR A 335 4.23 -1.93 -34.94
CA TYR A 335 3.55 -0.64 -35.02
C TYR A 335 4.00 0.19 -36.23
N GLU A 336 5.30 0.22 -36.53
CA GLU A 336 5.83 0.89 -37.72
C GLU A 336 5.25 0.30 -39.01
N THR A 337 5.13 -1.03 -39.07
CA THR A 337 4.50 -1.72 -40.21
C THR A 337 3.01 -1.37 -40.33
N LYS A 338 2.26 -1.35 -39.21
CA LYS A 338 0.85 -0.92 -39.19
C LYS A 338 0.69 0.50 -39.72
N ILE A 339 1.53 1.43 -39.26
CA ILE A 339 1.51 2.84 -39.69
C ILE A 339 1.86 2.98 -41.17
N LEU A 340 2.92 2.32 -41.64
CA LEU A 340 3.34 2.32 -43.05
C LEU A 340 2.27 1.70 -43.97
N GLY A 341 1.54 0.69 -43.48
CA GLY A 341 0.39 0.09 -44.17
C GLY A 341 -0.87 0.95 -44.14
N GLY A 342 -0.84 2.17 -43.59
CA GLY A 342 -1.97 3.08 -43.53
C GLY A 342 -2.99 2.79 -42.41
N LYS A 343 -2.67 1.89 -41.46
CA LYS A 343 -3.55 1.60 -40.33
C LYS A 343 -3.43 2.71 -39.28
N GLN A 344 -4.57 3.29 -38.91
CA GLN A 344 -4.64 4.27 -37.82
C GLN A 344 -4.58 3.56 -36.46
N LEU A 345 -3.63 3.96 -35.62
CA LEU A 345 -3.53 3.48 -34.25
C LEU A 345 -4.54 4.21 -33.36
N SER A 346 -5.05 3.50 -32.35
CA SER A 346 -5.81 4.14 -31.28
C SER A 346 -4.93 5.13 -30.50
N LYS A 347 -5.55 6.04 -29.74
CA LYS A 347 -4.82 7.01 -28.91
C LYS A 347 -3.87 6.33 -27.91
N SER A 348 -4.29 5.20 -27.33
CA SER A 348 -3.47 4.44 -26.38
C SER A 348 -2.33 3.70 -27.08
N GLU A 349 -2.60 3.06 -28.22
CA GLU A 349 -1.57 2.39 -29.04
C GLU A 349 -0.49 3.38 -29.49
N LEU A 350 -0.89 4.57 -29.96
CA LEU A 350 0.05 5.60 -30.39
C LEU A 350 0.94 6.09 -29.23
N ARG A 351 0.35 6.38 -28.07
CA ARG A 351 1.08 6.81 -26.87
C ARG A 351 2.05 5.74 -26.38
N TYR A 352 1.60 4.50 -26.34
CA TYR A 352 2.43 3.36 -25.94
C TYR A 352 3.60 3.15 -26.90
N TYR A 353 3.35 3.14 -28.21
CA TYR A 353 4.40 3.08 -29.24
C TYR A 353 5.42 4.23 -29.12
N GLN A 354 4.95 5.46 -28.93
CA GLN A 354 5.83 6.62 -28.72
C GLN A 354 6.67 6.48 -27.44
N SER A 355 6.06 6.00 -26.35
CA SER A 355 6.75 5.72 -25.09
C SER A 355 7.84 4.66 -25.26
N LEU A 356 7.57 3.56 -25.99
CA LEU A 356 8.58 2.53 -26.29
C LEU A 356 9.78 3.10 -27.05
N LYS A 357 9.53 3.95 -28.07
CA LYS A 357 10.62 4.57 -28.84
C LYS A 357 11.44 5.53 -27.99
N TYR A 358 10.78 6.34 -27.17
CA TYR A 358 11.46 7.24 -26.25
C TYR A 358 12.27 6.46 -25.20
N SER A 359 11.68 5.41 -24.61
CA SER A 359 12.35 4.50 -23.67
C SER A 359 13.61 3.89 -24.30
N ALA A 360 13.50 3.31 -25.50
CA ALA A 360 14.64 2.71 -26.18
C ALA A 360 15.77 3.71 -26.43
N ALA A 361 15.42 4.93 -26.87
CA ALA A 361 16.40 5.99 -27.10
C ALA A 361 17.07 6.47 -25.79
N ALA A 362 16.30 6.65 -24.72
CA ALA A 362 16.80 7.09 -23.42
C ALA A 362 17.71 6.04 -22.77
N VAL A 363 17.33 4.76 -22.86
CA VAL A 363 18.14 3.64 -22.35
C VAL A 363 19.47 3.51 -23.09
N ALA A 364 19.48 3.77 -24.40
CA ALA A 364 20.70 3.74 -25.21
C ALA A 364 21.59 5.00 -25.04
N SER A 365 21.13 6.02 -24.32
CA SER A 365 21.86 7.28 -24.16
C SER A 365 23.00 7.18 -23.14
N ASN A 366 24.03 8.01 -23.31
CA ASN A 366 25.14 8.11 -22.38
C ASN A 366 24.65 8.63 -21.01
N GLY A 367 24.75 7.80 -19.97
CA GLY A 367 24.26 8.11 -18.61
C GLY A 367 22.94 7.42 -18.22
N GLY A 368 22.27 6.77 -19.18
CA GLY A 368 21.01 6.07 -18.95
C GLY A 368 19.81 7.02 -18.83
N PRO A 369 18.60 6.46 -18.62
CA PRO A 369 17.38 7.27 -18.55
C PRO A 369 17.33 8.12 -17.26
N PRO A 370 16.74 9.32 -17.28
CA PRO A 370 16.52 10.10 -16.06
C PRO A 370 15.53 9.39 -15.12
N LYS A 371 15.44 9.84 -13.87
CA LYS A 371 14.44 9.32 -12.92
C LYS A 371 13.01 9.67 -13.38
N TYR A 372 12.10 8.69 -13.40
CA TYR A 372 10.69 8.92 -13.75
C TYR A 372 9.85 9.36 -12.53
N PHE A 373 9.84 8.55 -11.47
CA PHE A 373 9.02 8.81 -10.29
C PHE A 373 9.67 9.81 -9.33
N ALA A 374 8.85 10.64 -8.71
CA ALA A 374 9.28 11.63 -7.75
C ALA A 374 8.55 11.42 -6.42
N GLU A 375 9.30 11.47 -5.33
CA GLU A 375 8.77 11.36 -3.97
C GLU A 375 8.69 12.73 -3.29
N ALA A 376 7.87 12.85 -2.23
CA ALA A 376 7.78 14.04 -1.39
C ALA A 376 9.04 14.18 -0.52
N ARG A 377 10.15 14.63 -1.10
CA ARG A 377 11.43 14.76 -0.38
C ARG A 377 11.35 15.82 0.71
N LEU A 378 11.49 15.42 1.97
CA LEU A 378 11.41 16.34 3.11
C LEU A 378 12.79 16.72 3.68
N HIS A 379 12.91 17.91 4.25
CA HIS A 379 14.13 18.34 4.95
C HIS A 379 14.40 17.50 6.21
N GLY A 380 15.63 17.03 6.38
CA GLY A 380 16.09 16.34 7.60
C GLY A 380 15.52 14.94 7.85
N THR A 381 14.75 14.38 6.91
CA THR A 381 14.12 13.05 7.05
C THR A 381 13.91 12.38 5.69
N THR A 382 13.76 11.06 5.70
CA THR A 382 13.38 10.23 4.54
C THR A 382 11.93 9.77 4.60
N LEU A 383 11.17 10.16 5.63
CA LEU A 383 9.79 9.69 5.81
C LEU A 383 8.88 10.04 4.62
N GLY A 384 9.13 11.16 3.93
CA GLY A 384 8.38 11.53 2.73
C GLY A 384 8.75 10.75 1.47
N ASP A 385 9.79 9.91 1.51
CA ASP A 385 10.22 9.10 0.36
C ASP A 385 9.20 8.01 0.00
N HIS A 386 8.30 7.64 0.90
CA HIS A 386 7.23 6.67 0.66
C HIS A 386 5.93 7.30 0.13
N TYR A 387 5.97 8.57 -0.29
CA TYR A 387 4.80 9.31 -0.75
C TYR A 387 5.03 9.95 -2.12
N ASP A 388 4.05 9.86 -3.01
CA ASP A 388 4.06 10.55 -4.29
C ASP A 388 3.90 12.06 -4.06
N TRP A 389 4.81 12.86 -4.63
CA TRP A 389 4.85 14.29 -4.37
C TRP A 389 3.58 15.05 -4.79
N ARG A 390 2.83 14.53 -5.77
CA ARG A 390 1.60 15.18 -6.28
C ARG A 390 0.48 15.10 -5.25
N PHE A 391 0.40 13.95 -4.58
CA PHE A 391 -0.70 13.56 -3.70
C PHE A 391 -0.34 13.63 -2.22
N PHE A 392 0.88 14.05 -1.89
CA PHE A 392 1.36 14.14 -0.51
C PHE A 392 0.49 15.07 0.35
N ASN A 393 -0.07 14.54 1.42
CA ASN A 393 -0.92 15.26 2.36
C ASN A 393 -0.43 15.19 3.81
N GLY A 394 0.88 15.00 4.01
CA GLY A 394 1.50 14.85 5.31
C GLY A 394 1.99 13.43 5.59
N VAL A 395 2.88 13.31 6.58
CA VAL A 395 3.48 12.02 6.97
C VAL A 395 2.58 11.32 7.98
N MET A 396 2.22 10.06 7.68
CA MET A 396 1.38 9.19 8.52
C MET A 396 2.18 8.05 9.18
N TYR A 397 3.51 8.09 9.14
CA TYR A 397 4.34 6.99 9.62
C TYR A 397 4.03 6.58 11.07
N GLY A 398 3.66 5.31 11.26
CA GLY A 398 3.38 4.71 12.56
C GLY A 398 2.02 5.05 13.14
N THR A 399 1.12 5.67 12.38
CA THR A 399 -0.24 5.99 12.83
C THR A 399 -1.26 4.92 12.43
N TYR A 400 -2.44 4.93 13.06
CA TYR A 400 -3.52 4.02 12.72
C TYR A 400 -4.04 4.28 11.29
N GLU A 401 -4.10 5.55 10.88
CA GLU A 401 -4.50 5.99 9.55
C GLU A 401 -3.63 5.37 8.46
N GLN A 402 -2.30 5.29 8.65
CA GLN A 402 -1.43 4.58 7.71
C GLN A 402 -1.86 3.11 7.55
N THR A 403 -2.21 2.45 8.66
CA THR A 403 -2.67 1.05 8.63
C THR A 403 -3.98 0.92 7.84
N LEU A 404 -4.92 1.86 8.04
CA LEU A 404 -6.17 1.92 7.27
C LEU A 404 -5.89 2.07 5.76
N VAL A 405 -5.03 3.01 5.39
CA VAL A 405 -4.72 3.32 3.99
C VAL A 405 -4.01 2.15 3.31
N LEU A 406 -2.98 1.56 3.93
CA LEU A 406 -2.26 0.42 3.36
C LEU A 406 -3.16 -0.81 3.18
N HIS A 407 -4.05 -1.09 4.15
CA HIS A 407 -5.05 -2.15 4.04
C HIS A 407 -5.93 -1.97 2.80
N ARG A 408 -6.46 -0.76 2.59
CA ARG A 408 -7.32 -0.45 1.43
C ARG A 408 -6.56 -0.49 0.12
N LEU A 409 -5.34 0.05 0.11
CA LEU A 409 -4.48 0.15 -1.06
C LEU A 409 -4.15 -1.23 -1.66
N VAL A 410 -3.74 -2.20 -0.84
CA VAL A 410 -3.47 -3.59 -1.29
C VAL A 410 -4.72 -4.25 -1.82
N ARG A 411 -5.84 -4.17 -1.08
CA ARG A 411 -7.11 -4.76 -1.48
C ARG A 411 -7.54 -4.22 -2.84
N THR A 412 -7.56 -2.91 -3.01
CA THR A 412 -8.03 -2.31 -4.27
C THR A 412 -7.11 -2.62 -5.45
N TRP A 413 -5.79 -2.69 -5.23
CA TRP A 413 -4.84 -3.14 -6.27
C TRP A 413 -5.13 -4.57 -6.75
N LEU A 414 -5.29 -5.52 -5.82
CA LEU A 414 -5.56 -6.93 -6.14
C LEU A 414 -6.91 -7.08 -6.82
N SER A 415 -7.93 -6.38 -6.32
CA SER A 415 -9.26 -6.37 -6.89
C SER A 415 -9.24 -5.84 -8.33
N PHE A 416 -8.58 -4.71 -8.57
CA PHE A 416 -8.38 -4.12 -9.89
C PHE A 416 -7.71 -5.12 -10.84
N CYS A 417 -6.55 -5.68 -10.48
CA CYS A 417 -5.80 -6.59 -11.35
C CYS A 417 -6.61 -7.82 -11.73
N ARG A 418 -7.32 -8.42 -10.77
CA ARG A 418 -8.22 -9.56 -11.01
C ARG A 418 -9.32 -9.22 -12.00
N LYS A 419 -9.88 -8.02 -11.93
CA LYS A 419 -11.02 -7.57 -12.75
C LYS A 419 -10.61 -7.21 -14.18
N VAL A 420 -9.36 -6.76 -14.38
CA VAL A 420 -8.84 -6.34 -15.69
C VAL A 420 -7.87 -7.35 -16.34
N GLY A 421 -7.74 -8.55 -15.78
CA GLY A 421 -6.94 -9.62 -16.38
C GLY A 421 -5.42 -9.43 -16.27
N ILE A 422 -4.96 -8.77 -15.21
CA ILE A 422 -3.54 -8.54 -14.93
C ILE A 422 -3.03 -9.56 -13.91
N THR A 423 -2.03 -10.33 -14.31
CA THR A 423 -1.34 -11.29 -13.44
C THR A 423 -0.40 -10.53 -12.49
N THR A 424 -0.62 -10.64 -11.18
CA THR A 424 0.22 -10.01 -10.14
C THR A 424 0.26 -10.88 -8.88
N TRP A 425 1.30 -10.69 -8.07
CA TRP A 425 1.42 -11.25 -6.72
C TRP A 425 2.09 -10.25 -5.78
N VAL A 426 1.78 -10.34 -4.48
CA VAL A 426 2.53 -9.64 -3.44
C VAL A 426 3.95 -10.20 -3.34
N ALA A 427 4.94 -9.33 -3.15
CA ALA A 427 6.35 -9.69 -3.13
C ALA A 427 7.02 -9.21 -1.83
N HIS A 428 8.27 -9.64 -1.59
CA HIS A 428 9.11 -9.13 -0.51
C HIS A 428 8.43 -9.18 0.86
N GLY A 429 8.39 -8.05 1.58
CA GLY A 429 7.76 -7.94 2.90
C GLY A 429 6.28 -8.29 2.87
N SER A 430 5.56 -7.86 1.82
CA SER A 430 4.13 -8.14 1.64
C SER A 430 3.82 -9.63 1.42
N LEU A 431 4.71 -10.37 0.74
CA LEU A 431 4.58 -11.83 0.63
C LEU A 431 4.89 -12.53 1.97
N LEU A 432 5.87 -12.02 2.70
CA LEU A 432 6.22 -12.57 4.01
C LEU A 432 5.10 -12.33 5.03
N SER A 433 4.48 -11.16 5.01
CA SER A 433 3.38 -10.81 5.90
C SER A 433 2.12 -11.65 5.58
N TRP A 434 1.85 -11.88 4.28
CA TRP A 434 0.87 -12.86 3.83
C TRP A 434 1.14 -14.24 4.46
N TYR A 435 2.36 -14.76 4.42
CA TYR A 435 2.65 -16.08 5.00
C TYR A 435 2.28 -16.20 6.48
N TRP A 436 2.39 -15.12 7.28
CA TRP A 436 2.14 -15.17 8.72
C TRP A 436 0.65 -15.17 9.05
N ASN A 437 -0.07 -14.10 8.72
CA ASN A 437 -1.48 -13.95 9.09
C ASN A 437 -2.33 -13.29 8.00
N GLY A 438 -1.78 -13.12 6.79
CA GLY A 438 -2.51 -12.52 5.68
C GLY A 438 -2.57 -10.99 5.71
N PHE A 439 -2.01 -10.33 6.74
CA PHE A 439 -1.98 -8.87 6.89
C PHE A 439 -0.56 -8.33 6.70
N ALA A 440 -0.44 -7.05 6.34
CA ALA A 440 0.77 -6.26 6.41
C ALA A 440 1.32 -6.25 7.84
N PHE A 441 2.64 -6.22 8.00
CA PHE A 441 3.20 -6.14 9.34
C PHE A 441 2.92 -4.78 9.98
N PRO A 442 2.75 -4.71 11.32
CA PRO A 442 2.49 -3.44 12.01
C PRO A 442 3.60 -2.38 11.90
N TRP A 443 4.79 -2.76 11.41
CA TRP A 443 5.94 -1.87 11.20
C TRP A 443 6.24 -1.60 9.73
N ASP A 444 5.54 -2.25 8.80
CA ASP A 444 5.72 -2.02 7.37
C ASP A 444 5.12 -0.65 7.00
N ASN A 445 5.79 0.04 6.09
CA ASN A 445 5.38 1.37 5.64
C ASN A 445 5.23 1.46 4.12
N ASP A 446 5.46 0.37 3.41
CA ASP A 446 5.35 0.21 1.96
C ASP A 446 4.72 -1.15 1.60
N VAL A 447 4.32 -1.26 0.33
CA VAL A 447 3.75 -2.48 -0.26
C VAL A 447 4.44 -2.72 -1.58
N ASP A 448 4.95 -3.93 -1.76
CA ASP A 448 5.62 -4.36 -2.98
C ASP A 448 4.81 -5.43 -3.70
N VAL A 449 4.64 -5.26 -5.01
CA VAL A 449 4.04 -6.27 -5.88
C VAL A 449 4.89 -6.48 -7.12
N GLN A 450 4.75 -7.68 -7.68
CA GLN A 450 5.40 -8.05 -8.93
C GLN A 450 4.37 -8.45 -9.98
N VAL A 451 4.76 -8.25 -11.24
CA VAL A 451 4.01 -8.66 -12.43
C VAL A 451 4.97 -9.28 -13.44
N PRO A 452 4.54 -10.20 -14.31
CA PRO A 452 5.29 -10.55 -15.50
C PRO A 452 5.44 -9.32 -16.41
N ILE A 453 6.57 -9.17 -17.12
CA ILE A 453 6.80 -8.02 -17.99
C ILE A 453 5.68 -7.83 -19.02
N MET A 454 5.11 -8.90 -19.56
CA MET A 454 4.01 -8.78 -20.53
C MET A 454 2.71 -8.26 -19.91
N ASP A 455 2.44 -8.50 -18.62
CA ASP A 455 1.32 -7.86 -17.92
C ASP A 455 1.62 -6.39 -17.58
N LEU A 456 2.88 -6.03 -17.30
CA LEU A 456 3.27 -4.61 -17.24
C LEU A 456 3.06 -3.89 -18.57
N HIS A 457 3.25 -4.58 -19.70
CA HIS A 457 2.92 -4.05 -21.03
C HIS A 457 1.42 -3.86 -21.22
N LYS A 458 0.58 -4.82 -20.77
CA LYS A 458 -0.88 -4.64 -20.77
C LYS A 458 -1.29 -3.44 -19.93
N LEU A 459 -0.75 -3.29 -18.72
CA LEU A 459 -0.96 -2.11 -17.87
C LEU A 459 -0.59 -0.82 -18.63
N SER A 460 0.60 -0.77 -19.22
CA SER A 460 1.11 0.40 -19.93
C SER A 460 0.28 0.78 -21.17
N LEU A 461 -0.23 -0.22 -21.90
CA LEU A 461 -0.99 -0.03 -23.13
C LEU A 461 -2.48 0.26 -22.88
N HIS A 462 -3.11 -0.42 -21.92
CA HIS A 462 -4.56 -0.40 -21.74
C HIS A 462 -5.03 0.42 -20.53
N HIS A 463 -4.19 0.54 -19.49
CA HIS A 463 -4.60 1.03 -18.18
C HIS A 463 -3.73 2.19 -17.63
N ASN A 464 -2.67 2.62 -18.33
CA ASN A 464 -1.82 3.71 -17.85
C ASN A 464 -2.60 5.04 -17.71
N GLN A 465 -2.28 5.80 -16.65
CA GLN A 465 -2.92 7.06 -16.31
C GLN A 465 -4.42 6.89 -16.06
N THR A 466 -4.82 5.80 -15.39
CA THR A 466 -6.21 5.53 -15.01
C THR A 466 -6.44 5.98 -13.58
N PHE A 467 -7.61 6.56 -13.34
CA PHE A 467 -8.12 6.85 -12.01
C PHE A 467 -9.11 5.76 -11.60
N ILE A 468 -8.88 5.10 -10.48
CA ILE A 468 -9.64 3.93 -10.02
C ILE A 468 -10.42 4.35 -8.78
N VAL A 469 -11.74 4.20 -8.81
CA VAL A 469 -12.63 4.35 -7.67
C VAL A 469 -12.96 2.95 -7.17
N GLU A 470 -12.76 2.72 -5.87
CA GLU A 470 -13.05 1.42 -5.26
C GLU A 470 -14.55 1.09 -5.29
N ASP A 471 -14.89 -0.15 -4.91
CA ASP A 471 -16.29 -0.53 -4.77
C ASP A 471 -16.92 0.23 -3.61
N THR A 472 -18.00 0.98 -3.85
CA THR A 472 -18.69 1.75 -2.80
C THR A 472 -19.42 0.93 -1.75
N GLU A 473 -19.54 -0.39 -1.93
CA GLU A 473 -19.93 -1.29 -0.84
C GLU A 473 -18.76 -1.54 0.12
N ASP A 474 -17.51 -1.44 -0.35
CA ASP A 474 -16.30 -1.53 0.48
C ASP A 474 -15.89 -0.16 1.05
N GLY A 475 -15.95 0.94 0.28
CA GLY A 475 -15.58 2.28 0.74
C GLY A 475 -15.50 3.38 -0.32
N TYR A 476 -14.77 4.45 -0.01
CA TYR A 476 -14.66 5.66 -0.84
C TYR A 476 -13.25 5.94 -1.37
N GLY A 477 -12.33 4.98 -1.29
CA GLY A 477 -10.97 5.05 -1.79
C GLY A 477 -10.87 5.38 -3.27
N ARG A 478 -9.90 6.24 -3.61
CA ARG A 478 -9.57 6.62 -4.99
C ARG A 478 -8.07 6.51 -5.22
N TYR A 479 -7.71 5.97 -6.37
CA TYR A 479 -6.34 5.61 -6.69
C TYR A 479 -5.94 6.06 -8.09
N PHE A 480 -4.66 6.28 -8.31
CA PHE A 480 -4.10 6.63 -9.60
C PHE A 480 -3.03 5.63 -10.02
N LEU A 481 -3.21 5.01 -11.19
CA LEU A 481 -2.23 4.09 -11.79
C LEU A 481 -1.30 4.86 -12.74
N ASP A 482 -0.01 4.91 -12.39
CA ASP A 482 1.02 5.60 -13.15
C ASP A 482 2.12 4.60 -13.58
N CYS A 483 2.17 4.27 -14.87
CA CYS A 483 3.19 3.40 -15.43
C CYS A 483 4.40 4.22 -15.91
N GLY A 484 5.59 3.81 -15.48
CA GLY A 484 6.85 4.43 -15.83
C GLY A 484 7.18 4.35 -17.32
N THR A 485 7.91 5.35 -17.80
CA THR A 485 8.22 5.47 -19.23
C THR A 485 9.27 4.45 -19.70
N PHE A 486 10.25 4.09 -18.86
CA PHE A 486 11.47 3.40 -19.30
C PHE A 486 11.35 1.88 -19.41
N ILE A 487 10.21 1.37 -19.88
CA ILE A 487 9.88 -0.06 -19.86
C ILE A 487 10.88 -0.95 -20.64
N THR A 488 11.66 -0.40 -21.59
CA THR A 488 12.73 -1.13 -22.30
C THR A 488 13.98 -1.41 -21.46
N LEU A 489 14.16 -0.75 -20.31
CA LEU A 489 15.23 -1.06 -19.37
C LEU A 489 14.85 -2.29 -18.53
N ARG A 490 15.58 -3.41 -18.70
CA ARG A 490 15.37 -4.65 -17.92
C ARG A 490 16.54 -5.05 -17.01
N GLU A 491 17.57 -4.21 -16.98
CA GLU A 491 18.70 -4.31 -16.05
C GLU A 491 18.63 -3.16 -15.04
N LYS A 492 19.51 -3.15 -14.04
CA LYS A 492 19.57 -2.07 -13.04
C LYS A 492 19.83 -0.68 -13.62
N GLY A 493 20.51 -0.61 -14.76
CA GLY A 493 20.85 0.65 -15.41
C GLY A 493 21.66 1.57 -14.48
N ASN A 494 21.25 2.83 -14.37
CA ASN A 494 21.85 3.82 -13.47
C ASN A 494 21.29 3.79 -12.03
N GLY A 495 20.32 2.91 -11.73
CA GLY A 495 19.72 2.77 -10.40
C GLY A 495 18.56 3.73 -10.07
N GLU A 496 18.22 4.66 -10.98
CA GLU A 496 17.18 5.67 -10.75
C GLU A 496 15.76 5.16 -11.01
N ASN A 497 15.61 4.05 -11.74
CA ASN A 497 14.31 3.56 -12.22
C ASN A 497 14.06 2.10 -11.80
N ASN A 498 14.27 1.77 -10.52
CA ASN A 498 14.04 0.39 -10.03
C ASN A 498 12.55 -0.01 -10.09
N ILE A 499 11.65 0.97 -9.94
CA ILE A 499 10.20 0.77 -9.97
C ILE A 499 9.67 0.97 -11.39
N ASP A 500 8.75 0.10 -11.79
CA ASP A 500 8.14 0.09 -13.12
C ASP A 500 6.83 0.88 -13.17
N ALA A 501 5.98 0.76 -12.16
CA ALA A 501 4.71 1.47 -12.04
C ALA A 501 4.37 1.74 -10.57
N ARG A 502 3.45 2.67 -10.31
CA ARG A 502 2.88 2.91 -8.98
C ARG A 502 1.37 2.91 -9.03
N PHE A 503 0.75 2.30 -8.02
CA PHE A 503 -0.67 2.43 -7.73
C PHE A 503 -0.81 3.30 -6.48
N ILE A 504 -1.29 4.54 -6.65
CA ILE A 504 -1.14 5.61 -5.67
C ILE A 504 -2.48 5.95 -5.06
N ASP A 505 -2.56 5.97 -3.73
CA ASP A 505 -3.67 6.57 -2.98
C ASP A 505 -3.65 8.10 -3.15
N VAL A 506 -4.74 8.66 -3.69
CA VAL A 506 -4.75 10.10 -4.04
C VAL A 506 -4.96 11.02 -2.84
N ASP A 507 -5.42 10.50 -1.70
CA ASP A 507 -5.66 11.29 -0.49
C ASP A 507 -4.39 11.55 0.32
N THR A 508 -3.46 10.59 0.27
CA THR A 508 -2.26 10.59 1.12
C THR A 508 -0.96 10.65 0.32
N GLY A 509 -0.98 10.08 -0.90
CA GLY A 509 0.20 9.84 -1.72
C GLY A 509 0.95 8.55 -1.41
N LEU A 510 0.50 7.73 -0.45
CA LEU A 510 1.04 6.37 -0.27
C LEU A 510 0.79 5.53 -1.53
N TYR A 511 1.69 4.59 -1.85
CA TYR A 511 1.59 3.82 -3.07
C TYR A 511 2.08 2.37 -2.93
N VAL A 512 1.60 1.52 -3.84
CA VAL A 512 2.19 0.21 -4.12
C VAL A 512 3.27 0.40 -5.17
N ASP A 513 4.48 -0.07 -4.88
CA ASP A 513 5.55 -0.16 -5.86
C ASP A 513 5.40 -1.45 -6.69
N ILE A 514 5.27 -1.29 -8.01
CA ILE A 514 5.06 -2.38 -8.96
C ILE A 514 6.35 -2.61 -9.74
N THR A 515 6.86 -3.84 -9.72
CA THR A 515 8.06 -4.22 -10.47
C THR A 515 7.79 -5.35 -11.48
N GLY A 516 8.31 -5.20 -12.70
CA GLY A 516 8.16 -6.19 -13.76
C GLY A 516 9.31 -7.20 -13.77
N LEU A 517 9.00 -8.50 -13.68
CA LEU A 517 9.96 -9.57 -13.89
C LEU A 517 10.13 -9.85 -15.38
N ALA A 518 11.38 -9.86 -15.85
CA ALA A 518 11.72 -10.13 -17.24
C ALA A 518 12.96 -11.02 -17.37
N LEU A 519 13.08 -11.70 -18.50
CA LEU A 519 14.36 -12.24 -18.95
C LEU A 519 15.31 -11.06 -19.23
N SER A 520 16.47 -11.06 -18.57
CA SER A 520 17.46 -9.99 -18.68
C SER A 520 18.89 -10.52 -18.85
N ASN A 521 19.83 -9.62 -19.11
CA ASN A 521 21.25 -9.92 -19.17
C ASN A 521 21.97 -9.72 -17.81
N THR A 522 21.21 -9.66 -16.71
CA THR A 522 21.75 -9.58 -15.35
C THR A 522 22.30 -10.93 -14.91
N ARG A 523 23.46 -10.96 -14.23
CA ARG A 523 24.04 -12.19 -13.69
C ARG A 523 23.06 -12.90 -12.73
N PRO A 524 22.68 -14.18 -12.96
CA PRO A 524 21.84 -14.90 -12.01
C PRO A 524 22.57 -15.15 -10.68
N PRO A 525 21.85 -15.19 -9.54
CA PRO A 525 22.41 -15.56 -8.24
C PRO A 525 22.99 -16.98 -8.23
N ASP A 526 23.98 -17.22 -7.36
CA ASP A 526 24.68 -18.51 -7.28
C ASP A 526 23.74 -19.69 -6.95
N ARG A 527 22.61 -19.45 -6.28
CA ARG A 527 21.58 -20.46 -5.97
C ARG A 527 21.00 -21.18 -7.20
N TYR A 528 21.06 -20.54 -8.37
CA TYR A 528 20.59 -21.13 -9.64
C TYR A 528 21.71 -21.71 -10.49
N ARG A 529 22.97 -21.43 -10.16
CA ARG A 529 24.11 -21.65 -11.06
C ARG A 529 24.79 -23.00 -10.93
N ALA A 530 24.40 -23.82 -9.95
CA ALA A 530 25.11 -25.07 -9.60
C ALA A 530 25.34 -26.00 -10.79
N ASN A 531 24.39 -26.04 -11.75
CA ASN A 531 24.43 -26.93 -12.91
C ASN A 531 24.61 -26.19 -14.25
N LEU A 532 25.03 -24.92 -14.22
CA LEU A 532 25.19 -24.13 -15.44
C LEU A 532 26.51 -24.48 -16.15
N PRO A 533 26.48 -24.82 -17.46
CA PRO A 533 27.70 -25.03 -18.26
C PRO A 533 28.69 -23.86 -18.16
N GLU A 534 29.99 -24.16 -18.14
CA GLU A 534 31.05 -23.14 -18.00
C GLU A 534 30.97 -22.07 -19.11
N ASP A 535 30.60 -22.45 -20.33
CA ASP A 535 30.49 -21.57 -21.49
C ASP A 535 29.32 -20.57 -21.42
N LEU A 536 28.37 -20.80 -20.50
CA LEU A 536 27.22 -19.93 -20.26
C LEU A 536 27.38 -19.04 -19.02
N LYS A 537 28.35 -19.29 -18.15
CA LYS A 537 28.54 -18.52 -16.91
C LYS A 537 28.72 -17.01 -17.14
N GLU A 538 29.34 -16.64 -18.26
CA GLU A 538 29.58 -15.25 -18.68
C GLU A 538 28.57 -14.75 -19.72
N LYS A 539 27.67 -15.61 -20.23
CA LYS A 539 26.60 -15.23 -21.16
C LYS A 539 25.27 -15.14 -20.42
N HIS A 540 25.14 -14.12 -19.58
CA HIS A 540 24.06 -14.03 -18.59
C HIS A 540 22.65 -14.12 -19.19
N PHE A 541 22.39 -13.49 -20.34
CA PHE A 541 21.09 -13.62 -21.01
C PHE A 541 20.75 -15.08 -21.38
N GLU A 542 21.68 -15.79 -22.03
CA GLU A 542 21.48 -17.21 -22.40
C GLU A 542 21.44 -18.12 -21.18
N ALA A 543 22.23 -17.81 -20.14
CA ALA A 543 22.18 -18.51 -18.86
C ALA A 543 20.80 -18.39 -18.20
N ASN A 544 20.28 -17.16 -18.07
CA ASN A 544 18.96 -16.92 -17.49
C ASN A 544 17.85 -17.60 -18.29
N LYS A 545 17.97 -17.60 -19.62
CA LYS A 545 17.05 -18.29 -20.51
C LYS A 545 17.07 -19.80 -20.30
N GLN A 546 18.25 -20.42 -20.20
CA GLN A 546 18.35 -21.86 -19.91
C GLN A 546 17.83 -22.20 -18.51
N LEU A 547 18.14 -21.35 -17.51
CA LEU A 547 17.72 -21.53 -16.13
C LEU A 547 16.24 -21.19 -15.90
N LYS A 548 15.57 -20.55 -16.88
CA LYS A 548 14.23 -19.98 -16.75
C LYS A 548 14.10 -19.06 -15.53
N THR A 549 15.09 -18.20 -15.34
CA THR A 549 15.15 -17.23 -14.23
C THR A 549 14.94 -15.82 -14.73
N TYR A 550 14.11 -15.07 -14.02
CA TYR A 550 13.71 -13.71 -14.38
C TYR A 550 13.97 -12.78 -13.21
N ASN A 551 14.20 -11.50 -13.51
CA ASN A 551 14.46 -10.52 -12.48
C ASN A 551 13.79 -9.17 -12.75
N CYS A 552 13.55 -8.45 -11.65
CA CYS A 552 13.24 -7.03 -11.71
C CYS A 552 14.53 -6.20 -11.86
N ARG A 553 14.38 -4.89 -12.07
CA ARG A 553 15.51 -3.96 -12.22
C ARG A 553 16.39 -3.84 -10.98
N ASN A 554 15.94 -4.29 -9.81
CA ASN A 554 16.77 -4.28 -8.59
C ASN A 554 17.43 -5.64 -8.27
N ASN A 555 17.56 -6.52 -9.26
CA ASN A 555 18.22 -7.84 -9.13
C ASN A 555 17.53 -8.83 -8.18
N HIS A 556 16.23 -8.70 -7.93
CA HIS A 556 15.45 -9.76 -7.29
C HIS A 556 15.09 -10.82 -8.34
N PHE A 557 15.51 -12.08 -8.11
CA PHE A 557 15.37 -13.18 -9.07
C PHE A 557 14.45 -14.29 -8.56
N SER A 558 13.58 -14.74 -9.45
CA SER A 558 12.73 -15.93 -9.27
C SER A 558 12.79 -16.82 -10.51
N SER A 559 12.69 -18.14 -10.33
CA SER A 559 12.56 -19.08 -11.46
C SER A 559 11.11 -19.27 -11.89
N LEU A 560 10.88 -19.77 -13.10
CA LEU A 560 9.54 -20.12 -13.57
C LEU A 560 8.85 -21.11 -12.66
N ASP A 561 9.56 -22.14 -12.18
CA ASP A 561 9.01 -23.18 -11.29
C ASP A 561 8.67 -22.64 -9.88
N GLU A 562 9.34 -21.57 -9.45
CA GLU A 562 8.97 -20.88 -8.20
C GLU A 562 7.69 -20.06 -8.38
N LEU A 563 7.52 -19.42 -9.55
CA LEU A 563 6.44 -18.49 -9.86
C LEU A 563 5.14 -19.16 -10.34
N SER A 564 5.25 -20.22 -11.16
CA SER A 564 4.13 -20.84 -11.87
C SER A 564 3.85 -22.27 -11.39
N PRO A 565 2.57 -22.64 -11.20
CA PRO A 565 1.42 -21.76 -11.20
C PRO A 565 1.37 -20.87 -9.96
N MET A 566 0.63 -19.77 -10.07
CA MET A 566 0.16 -19.06 -8.90
C MET A 566 -1.09 -19.74 -8.35
N VAL A 567 -1.30 -19.62 -7.04
CA VAL A 567 -2.43 -20.17 -6.30
C VAL A 567 -3.27 -19.02 -5.76
N LYS A 568 -4.58 -19.13 -5.95
CA LYS A 568 -5.57 -18.19 -5.42
C LYS A 568 -5.63 -18.30 -3.90
N THR A 569 -5.60 -17.15 -3.24
CA THR A 569 -5.62 -17.00 -1.78
C THR A 569 -6.30 -15.66 -1.43
N PHE A 570 -6.23 -15.26 -0.17
CA PHE A 570 -6.65 -13.95 0.29
C PHE A 570 -5.46 -13.20 0.90
N VAL A 571 -5.33 -11.92 0.55
CA VAL A 571 -4.33 -11.01 1.11
C VAL A 571 -5.10 -9.79 1.60
N GLU A 572 -4.94 -9.41 2.86
CA GLU A 572 -5.73 -8.34 3.47
C GLU A 572 -7.25 -8.60 3.35
N GLY A 573 -7.66 -9.87 3.25
CA GLY A 573 -9.03 -10.29 2.99
C GLY A 573 -9.53 -10.08 1.55
N GLU A 574 -8.74 -9.54 0.61
CA GLU A 574 -9.14 -9.51 -0.81
C GLU A 574 -8.58 -10.73 -1.56
N ILE A 575 -9.32 -11.22 -2.55
CA ILE A 575 -8.84 -12.29 -3.44
C ILE A 575 -7.56 -11.84 -4.15
N GLY A 576 -6.48 -12.58 -3.93
CA GLY A 576 -5.19 -12.40 -4.57
C GLY A 576 -4.60 -13.72 -5.07
N TYR A 577 -3.39 -13.63 -5.60
CA TYR A 577 -2.62 -14.79 -6.06
C TYR A 577 -1.21 -14.71 -5.52
N VAL A 578 -0.66 -15.86 -5.15
CA VAL A 578 0.74 -15.99 -4.70
C VAL A 578 1.42 -17.12 -5.45
N PRO A 579 2.75 -17.06 -5.67
CA PRO A 579 3.50 -18.16 -6.26
C PRO A 579 3.34 -19.45 -5.46
N ARG A 580 3.07 -20.60 -6.10
CA ARG A 580 3.06 -21.90 -5.39
C ARG A 580 4.40 -22.16 -4.69
N GLY A 581 5.50 -21.74 -5.30
CA GLY A 581 6.85 -21.85 -4.76
C GLY A 581 7.25 -20.77 -3.75
N TYR A 582 6.30 -20.06 -3.12
CA TYR A 582 6.56 -18.92 -2.23
C TYR A 582 7.64 -19.19 -1.16
N THR A 583 7.72 -20.42 -0.64
CA THR A 583 8.69 -20.77 0.42
C THR A 583 10.14 -20.61 -0.07
N GLY A 584 10.45 -21.01 -1.30
CA GLY A 584 11.80 -20.88 -1.87
C GLY A 584 12.20 -19.41 -2.08
N ILE A 585 11.25 -18.61 -2.56
CA ILE A 585 11.41 -17.15 -2.73
C ILE A 585 11.68 -16.49 -1.37
N LEU A 586 10.80 -16.74 -0.38
CA LEU A 586 10.91 -16.14 0.94
C LEU A 586 12.15 -16.61 1.71
N GLN A 587 12.60 -17.85 1.57
CA GLN A 587 13.83 -18.33 2.21
C GLN A 587 15.09 -17.70 1.61
N ALA A 588 15.07 -17.39 0.31
CA ALA A 588 16.16 -16.69 -0.35
C ALA A 588 16.28 -15.23 0.09
N GLU A 589 15.14 -14.55 0.30
CA GLU A 589 15.08 -13.14 0.74
C GLU A 589 15.23 -13.01 2.26
N TYR A 590 14.58 -13.90 3.02
CA TYR A 590 14.46 -13.87 4.47
C TYR A 590 14.77 -15.25 5.07
N SER A 591 16.05 -15.61 5.14
CA SER A 591 16.52 -16.93 5.65
C SER A 591 15.93 -17.39 6.99
N ARG A 592 15.49 -16.48 7.87
CA ARG A 592 14.80 -16.78 9.14
C ARG A 592 13.37 -16.22 9.21
N GLY A 593 12.88 -15.57 8.16
CA GLY A 593 11.61 -14.84 8.17
C GLY A 593 10.39 -15.71 8.42
N LEU A 594 10.41 -16.97 7.97
CA LEU A 594 9.31 -17.93 8.14
C LEU A 594 9.24 -18.57 9.55
N LEU A 595 10.28 -18.36 10.37
CA LEU A 595 10.45 -19.05 11.66
C LEU A 595 10.57 -18.07 12.83
N SER A 596 11.11 -16.87 12.59
CA SER A 596 11.34 -15.88 13.64
C SER A 596 10.03 -15.30 14.14
N LYS A 597 9.64 -15.62 15.38
CA LYS A 597 8.45 -15.06 16.02
C LYS A 597 8.68 -13.70 16.67
N THR A 598 9.86 -13.11 16.49
CA THR A 598 10.23 -11.80 17.02
C THR A 598 10.89 -10.97 15.93
N PHE A 599 10.45 -9.72 15.75
CA PHE A 599 11.05 -8.78 14.80
C PHE A 599 10.62 -7.35 15.11
N GLN A 600 11.51 -6.36 14.93
CA GLN A 600 11.21 -4.92 15.06
C GLN A 600 10.37 -4.54 16.30
N GLY A 601 10.68 -5.09 17.49
CA GLY A 601 9.93 -4.80 18.72
C GLY A 601 8.53 -5.41 18.78
N HIS A 602 8.28 -6.47 18.01
CA HIS A 602 7.03 -7.21 17.99
C HIS A 602 7.26 -8.71 18.17
N VAL A 603 6.26 -9.38 18.70
CA VAL A 603 6.20 -10.83 18.90
C VAL A 603 4.95 -11.38 18.23
N PHE A 604 5.10 -12.40 17.39
CA PHE A 604 3.98 -13.14 16.83
C PHE A 604 3.42 -14.09 17.88
N LEU A 605 2.14 -13.93 18.22
CA LEU A 605 1.43 -14.78 19.17
C LEU A 605 0.47 -15.73 18.43
N PRO A 606 0.83 -17.02 18.26
CA PRO A 606 0.01 -17.97 17.49
C PRO A 606 -1.43 -18.09 18.00
N GLN A 607 -1.65 -17.97 19.30
CA GLN A 607 -2.98 -18.09 19.91
C GLN A 607 -3.94 -16.97 19.49
N LEU A 608 -3.41 -15.78 19.16
CA LEU A 608 -4.20 -14.67 18.60
C LEU A 608 -4.02 -14.54 17.08
N ARG A 609 -3.02 -15.22 16.50
CA ARG A 609 -2.58 -15.11 15.09
C ARG A 609 -2.19 -13.68 14.69
N LEU A 610 -1.59 -12.95 15.62
CA LEU A 610 -1.22 -11.54 15.44
C LEU A 610 0.23 -11.25 15.82
N TRP A 611 0.79 -10.23 15.17
CA TRP A 611 2.00 -9.55 15.62
C TRP A 611 1.66 -8.47 16.63
N LEU A 612 2.20 -8.60 17.85
CA LEU A 612 1.89 -7.72 18.98
C LEU A 612 3.15 -6.98 19.42
N LYS A 613 3.00 -5.75 19.92
CA LYS A 613 4.13 -4.97 20.43
C LYS A 613 4.76 -5.72 21.61
N GLU A 614 6.07 -5.94 21.55
CA GLU A 614 6.87 -6.60 22.60
C GLU A 614 6.75 -5.84 23.93
N TYR A 615 6.66 -4.51 23.84
CA TYR A 615 6.44 -3.62 24.97
C TYR A 615 5.15 -3.95 25.72
N ASP A 616 4.03 -4.18 25.02
CA ASP A 616 2.74 -4.48 25.66
C ASP A 616 2.80 -5.79 26.44
N LEU A 617 3.41 -6.81 25.83
CA LEU A 617 3.61 -8.12 26.46
C LEU A 617 4.53 -8.02 27.68
N PHE A 618 5.54 -7.16 27.63
CA PHE A 618 6.46 -6.95 28.75
C PHE A 618 5.71 -6.41 29.98
N TYR A 619 4.94 -5.32 29.84
CA TYR A 619 4.22 -4.78 31.00
C TYR A 619 3.13 -5.72 31.50
N PHE A 620 2.45 -6.40 30.58
CA PHE A 620 1.48 -7.42 30.95
C PHE A 620 2.11 -8.51 31.83
N LEU A 621 3.29 -9.02 31.47
CA LEU A 621 3.99 -10.03 32.28
C LEU A 621 4.54 -9.48 33.59
N ASN A 622 5.03 -8.24 33.59
CA ASN A 622 5.70 -7.65 34.74
C ASN A 622 4.73 -7.27 35.87
N ASP A 623 3.54 -6.75 35.53
CA ASP A 623 2.52 -6.37 36.53
C ASP A 623 1.10 -6.51 35.96
N ARG A 624 0.54 -7.72 36.08
CA ARG A 624 -0.81 -8.04 35.61
C ARG A 624 -1.92 -7.28 36.34
N GLU A 625 -1.77 -7.07 37.64
CA GLU A 625 -2.78 -6.36 38.44
C GLU A 625 -2.87 -4.90 37.98
N LYS A 626 -1.73 -4.24 37.77
CA LYS A 626 -1.67 -2.88 37.24
C LYS A 626 -2.15 -2.79 35.80
N TRP A 627 -1.79 -3.75 34.95
CA TRP A 627 -2.32 -3.86 33.57
C TRP A 627 -3.85 -3.90 33.55
N ASN A 628 -4.44 -4.84 34.31
CA ASN A 628 -5.89 -5.02 34.36
C ASN A 628 -6.59 -3.78 34.94
N LYS A 629 -6.07 -3.20 36.03
CA LYS A 629 -6.63 -1.98 36.63
C LYS A 629 -6.62 -0.81 35.64
N TYR A 630 -5.53 -0.64 34.89
CA TYR A 630 -5.41 0.45 33.92
C TYR A 630 -6.36 0.26 32.74
N HIS A 631 -6.38 -0.93 32.13
CA HIS A 631 -7.17 -1.17 30.92
C HIS A 631 -8.66 -1.47 31.18
N ASN A 632 -9.05 -1.78 32.42
CA ASN A 632 -10.46 -1.92 32.83
C ASN A 632 -11.05 -0.62 33.39
N TYR A 633 -10.31 0.48 33.45
CA TYR A 633 -10.77 1.72 34.06
C TYR A 633 -12.13 2.20 33.51
N ASN A 634 -12.35 2.15 32.20
CA ASN A 634 -13.62 2.59 31.61
C ASN A 634 -14.80 1.70 32.04
N ILE A 635 -14.56 0.39 32.22
CA ILE A 635 -15.55 -0.56 32.72
C ILE A 635 -15.87 -0.23 34.18
N GLU A 636 -14.84 -0.13 35.03
CA GLU A 636 -15.00 0.20 36.46
C GLU A 636 -15.65 1.59 36.65
N TYR A 637 -15.26 2.57 35.84
CA TYR A 637 -15.81 3.91 35.85
C TYR A 637 -17.30 3.91 35.48
N ALA A 638 -17.68 3.23 34.40
CA ALA A 638 -19.08 3.13 33.98
C ALA A 638 -19.96 2.43 35.04
N GLU A 639 -19.46 1.36 35.66
CA GLU A 639 -20.13 0.66 36.77
C GLU A 639 -20.26 1.55 38.03
N SER A 640 -19.33 2.48 38.24
CA SER A 640 -19.31 3.37 39.40
C SER A 640 -20.18 4.62 39.29
N LEU A 641 -20.76 4.93 38.12
CA LEU A 641 -21.64 6.09 37.92
C LEU A 641 -22.91 6.07 38.83
N GLY A 642 -23.11 5.01 39.63
CA GLY A 642 -24.10 4.93 40.71
C GLY A 642 -23.56 4.95 42.16
N ASN A 643 -22.24 4.81 42.40
CA ASN A 643 -21.61 4.76 43.73
C ASN A 643 -20.28 5.51 43.68
N GLY A 644 -20.26 6.77 44.15
CA GLY A 644 -19.16 7.70 43.97
C GLY A 644 -17.75 7.22 44.36
N ASP A 645 -16.78 7.83 43.69
CA ASP A 645 -15.32 7.80 43.89
C ASP A 645 -14.55 6.57 43.36
N VAL A 646 -14.60 6.30 42.04
CA VAL A 646 -13.46 5.64 41.37
C VAL A 646 -12.34 6.67 41.24
N LYS A 647 -11.31 6.54 42.08
CA LYS A 647 -10.08 7.30 41.93
C LYS A 647 -9.31 6.74 40.74
N PHE A 648 -9.22 7.52 39.66
CA PHE A 648 -8.22 7.27 38.61
C PHE A 648 -6.85 7.23 39.27
N ASP A 649 -6.24 6.04 39.29
CA ASP A 649 -4.87 5.91 39.75
C ASP A 649 -3.97 6.40 38.61
N GLU A 650 -3.40 7.61 38.78
CA GLU A 650 -2.50 8.24 37.79
C GLU A 650 -1.25 7.40 37.47
N ASN A 651 -1.05 6.27 38.15
CA ASN A 651 0.03 5.33 37.90
C ASN A 651 -0.15 4.64 36.54
N ASN A 652 0.28 5.32 35.48
CA ASN A 652 0.55 4.75 34.17
C ASN A 652 1.20 3.37 34.34
N TYR A 653 0.61 2.31 33.76
CA TYR A 653 1.18 0.96 33.82
C TYR A 653 2.60 0.92 33.25
N GLU A 654 2.88 1.84 32.33
CA GLU A 654 4.18 2.09 31.71
C GLU A 654 5.16 2.88 32.58
N TYR A 655 6.46 2.76 32.28
CA TYR A 655 7.49 3.62 32.88
C TYR A 655 7.29 5.09 32.49
N THR A 656 7.47 6.00 33.46
CA THR A 656 7.49 7.46 33.27
C THR A 656 8.66 7.89 32.37
N GLU A 657 8.59 9.09 31.78
CA GLU A 657 9.69 9.63 30.97
C GLU A 657 11.00 9.79 31.76
N ASP A 658 10.91 10.02 33.07
CA ASP A 658 12.07 10.07 33.95
C ASP A 658 12.66 8.67 34.21
N GLU A 659 11.82 7.66 34.41
CA GLU A 659 12.28 6.25 34.47
C GLU A 659 12.89 5.82 33.14
N LYS A 660 12.29 6.22 32.01
CA LYS A 660 12.83 6.02 30.64
C LYS A 660 14.23 6.62 30.47
N LYS A 661 14.50 7.79 31.05
CA LYS A 661 15.80 8.47 31.00
C LYS A 661 16.85 7.92 31.97
N HIS A 662 16.44 7.56 33.19
CA HIS A 662 17.38 7.24 34.28
C HIS A 662 17.53 5.73 34.55
N GLY A 663 16.71 4.91 33.89
CA GLY A 663 16.69 3.46 34.06
C GLY A 663 15.78 3.02 35.22
N VAL A 664 15.32 1.77 35.14
CA VAL A 664 14.43 1.16 36.14
C VAL A 664 15.23 0.21 37.03
N LYS A 665 14.90 0.15 38.32
CA LYS A 665 15.50 -0.83 39.23
C LYS A 665 14.90 -2.22 38.95
N GLN A 666 15.75 -3.16 38.57
CA GLN A 666 15.44 -4.58 38.45
C GLN A 666 16.32 -5.36 39.44
N GLY A 667 15.75 -5.71 40.61
CA GLY A 667 16.54 -6.17 41.76
C GLY A 667 17.50 -5.08 42.27
N ASP A 668 18.79 -5.42 42.42
CA ASP A 668 19.84 -4.47 42.86
C ASP A 668 20.47 -3.66 41.71
N LYS A 669 20.02 -3.84 40.46
CA LYS A 669 20.60 -3.20 39.27
C LYS A 669 19.66 -2.14 38.70
N ILE A 670 20.22 -1.05 38.19
CA ILE A 670 19.50 -0.07 37.36
C ILE A 670 19.70 -0.48 35.90
N VAL A 671 18.61 -0.80 35.20
CA VAL A 671 18.59 -1.22 33.79
C VAL A 671 18.07 -0.06 32.95
N PRO A 672 18.66 0.25 31.78
CA PRO A 672 18.12 1.29 30.90
C PRO A 672 16.68 0.96 30.52
N ALA A 673 15.77 1.88 30.79
CA ALA A 673 14.35 1.72 30.47
C ALA A 673 14.04 1.74 28.96
N LYS A 674 15.07 1.92 28.11
CA LYS A 674 15.02 1.67 26.66
C LYS A 674 15.14 0.19 26.29
N GLU A 675 15.57 -0.68 27.21
CA GLU A 675 15.67 -2.13 27.01
C GLU A 675 14.41 -2.85 27.50
N VAL A 676 13.21 -2.34 27.17
CA VAL A 676 11.96 -3.10 27.34
C VAL A 676 11.97 -4.21 26.29
N LYS A 677 12.55 -5.35 26.66
CA LYS A 677 12.61 -6.56 25.84
C LYS A 677 12.25 -7.76 26.67
N LEU A 678 11.54 -8.69 26.04
CA LEU A 678 11.23 -9.97 26.64
C LEU A 678 12.49 -10.83 26.65
N THR A 679 12.72 -11.54 27.76
CA THR A 679 13.73 -12.60 27.79
C THR A 679 13.23 -13.83 27.03
N ASP A 680 14.13 -14.76 26.69
CA ASP A 680 13.72 -16.04 26.09
C ASP A 680 12.71 -16.82 26.97
N GLU A 681 12.84 -16.70 28.30
CA GLU A 681 11.90 -17.29 29.26
C GLU A 681 10.53 -16.61 29.18
N ASP A 682 10.49 -15.29 29.03
CA ASP A 682 9.25 -14.54 28.89
C ASP A 682 8.53 -14.87 27.58
N ILE A 683 9.29 -15.01 26.48
CA ILE A 683 8.75 -15.47 25.21
C ILE A 683 8.15 -16.88 25.37
N GLU A 684 8.83 -17.80 26.07
CA GLU A 684 8.30 -19.14 26.33
C GLU A 684 7.01 -19.10 27.15
N LYS A 685 6.89 -18.19 28.13
CA LYS A 685 5.66 -17.97 28.90
C LYS A 685 4.51 -17.46 28.03
N VAL A 686 4.77 -16.46 27.20
CA VAL A 686 3.79 -15.86 26.27
C VAL A 686 3.25 -16.90 25.28
N MET A 687 4.12 -17.77 24.77
CA MET A 687 3.73 -18.86 23.87
C MET A 687 2.87 -19.94 24.55
N LYS A 688 2.74 -19.92 25.88
CA LYS A 688 1.93 -20.85 26.69
C LYS A 688 0.72 -20.19 27.35
N PHE A 689 0.39 -18.94 27.00
CA PHE A 689 -0.82 -18.27 27.48
C PHE A 689 -2.07 -19.12 27.24
N ARG A 690 -2.89 -19.24 28.28
CA ARG A 690 -4.21 -19.88 28.25
C ARG A 690 -5.28 -18.85 27.94
N SER A 691 -6.52 -19.30 27.72
CA SER A 691 -7.64 -18.42 27.39
C SER A 691 -7.85 -17.30 28.41
N GLU A 692 -7.58 -17.53 29.71
CA GLU A 692 -7.67 -16.50 30.74
C GLU A 692 -6.56 -15.44 30.58
N ASP A 693 -5.32 -15.86 30.33
CA ASP A 693 -4.19 -14.96 30.11
C ASP A 693 -4.40 -14.09 28.87
N LEU A 694 -4.95 -14.67 27.80
CA LEU A 694 -5.28 -13.97 26.57
C LEU A 694 -6.40 -12.96 26.78
N LEU A 695 -7.43 -13.31 27.56
CA LEU A 695 -8.55 -12.41 27.84
C LEU A 695 -8.12 -11.21 28.69
N GLU A 696 -7.24 -11.41 29.67
CA GLU A 696 -6.61 -10.32 30.45
C GLU A 696 -5.77 -9.41 29.55
N PHE A 697 -4.97 -9.99 28.64
CA PHE A 697 -4.18 -9.22 27.70
C PHE A 697 -5.04 -8.41 26.71
N LEU A 698 -6.15 -9.01 26.26
CA LEU A 698 -7.17 -8.36 25.42
C LEU A 698 -7.97 -7.27 26.15
N GLN A 699 -7.68 -6.95 27.42
CA GLN A 699 -8.25 -5.75 28.03
C GLN A 699 -7.73 -4.47 27.39
N LYS A 700 -6.53 -4.48 26.80
CA LYS A 700 -6.04 -3.34 26.03
C LYS A 700 -6.85 -3.17 24.74
N ASP A 701 -7.52 -2.02 24.62
CA ASP A 701 -8.51 -1.80 23.56
C ASP A 701 -7.96 -1.94 22.15
N ASP A 702 -6.80 -1.37 21.83
CA ASP A 702 -6.21 -1.46 20.48
C ASP A 702 -5.91 -2.91 20.07
N VAL A 703 -5.43 -3.73 21.02
CA VAL A 703 -5.17 -5.15 20.79
C VAL A 703 -6.49 -5.89 20.62
N PHE A 704 -7.48 -5.60 21.47
CA PHE A 704 -8.82 -6.16 21.37
C PHE A 704 -9.46 -5.87 20.03
N MET A 705 -9.48 -4.61 19.61
CA MET A 705 -10.13 -4.20 18.37
C MET A 705 -9.49 -4.87 17.17
N TYR A 706 -8.15 -4.91 17.12
CA TYR A 706 -7.43 -5.56 16.04
C TYR A 706 -7.68 -7.08 16.02
N TYR A 707 -7.68 -7.76 17.18
CA TYR A 707 -8.03 -9.17 17.23
C TYR A 707 -9.49 -9.43 16.84
N TYR A 708 -10.43 -8.65 17.37
CA TYR A 708 -11.85 -8.84 17.15
C TYR A 708 -12.24 -8.70 15.68
N THR A 709 -11.70 -7.72 14.97
CA THR A 709 -12.02 -7.51 13.54
C THR A 709 -11.33 -8.50 12.61
N THR A 710 -10.23 -9.12 13.04
CA THR A 710 -9.39 -9.97 12.16
C THR A 710 -9.48 -11.46 12.46
N GLN A 711 -9.94 -11.88 13.64
CA GLN A 711 -9.88 -13.26 14.14
C GLN A 711 -10.47 -14.31 13.18
N HIS A 712 -11.53 -13.98 12.45
CA HIS A 712 -12.16 -14.91 11.50
C HIS A 712 -11.31 -15.13 10.26
N PHE A 713 -10.75 -14.04 9.72
CA PHE A 713 -9.86 -14.11 8.56
C PHE A 713 -8.53 -14.77 8.94
N THR A 714 -7.92 -14.39 10.07
CA THR A 714 -6.65 -15.01 10.48
C THR A 714 -6.80 -16.51 10.76
N ALA A 715 -7.94 -16.94 11.32
CA ALA A 715 -8.23 -18.38 11.52
C ALA A 715 -8.36 -19.13 10.19
N PHE A 716 -9.10 -18.56 9.22
CA PHE A 716 -9.17 -19.10 7.87
C PHE A 716 -7.77 -19.20 7.23
N HIS A 717 -6.98 -18.13 7.37
CA HIS A 717 -5.67 -18.01 6.77
C HIS A 717 -4.66 -19.01 7.35
N GLU A 718 -4.69 -19.22 8.67
CA GLU A 718 -3.90 -20.26 9.33
C GLU A 718 -4.21 -21.65 8.77
N GLU A 719 -5.49 -21.99 8.57
CA GLU A 719 -5.88 -23.27 7.95
C GLU A 719 -5.36 -23.38 6.51
N GLU A 720 -5.41 -22.29 5.73
CA GLU A 720 -4.86 -22.23 4.38
C GLU A 720 -3.34 -22.48 4.38
N ILE A 721 -2.57 -21.73 5.17
CA ILE A 721 -1.11 -21.88 5.27
C ILE A 721 -0.72 -23.27 5.75
N MET A 722 -1.47 -23.86 6.68
CA MET A 722 -1.26 -25.25 7.10
C MET A 722 -1.45 -26.21 5.93
N ARG A 723 -2.48 -26.06 5.10
CA ARG A 723 -2.67 -26.92 3.92
C ARG A 723 -1.52 -26.77 2.92
N LEU A 724 -1.18 -25.53 2.56
CA LEU A 724 -0.16 -25.22 1.57
C LEU A 724 1.24 -25.69 2.00
N SER A 725 1.61 -25.50 3.27
CA SER A 725 2.90 -25.93 3.81
C SER A 725 3.10 -27.46 3.82
N PHE A 726 2.01 -28.24 3.87
CA PHE A 726 2.03 -29.71 3.72
C PHE A 726 1.81 -30.18 2.27
N GLY A 727 1.85 -29.27 1.28
CA GLY A 727 1.66 -29.60 -0.13
C GLY A 727 0.22 -30.04 -0.47
N LYS A 728 -0.76 -29.69 0.37
CA LYS A 728 -2.18 -29.95 0.12
C LYS A 728 -2.81 -28.73 -0.54
N SER A 729 -3.78 -28.97 -1.42
CA SER A 729 -4.58 -27.88 -2.02
C SER A 729 -5.45 -27.18 -0.97
N SER A 730 -5.50 -25.84 -1.04
CA SER A 730 -6.45 -24.98 -0.32
C SER A 730 -7.71 -24.67 -1.12
N GLU A 731 -7.87 -25.19 -2.34
CA GLU A 731 -8.95 -24.83 -3.28
C GLU A 731 -10.34 -24.92 -2.66
N LYS A 732 -10.66 -26.03 -2.00
CA LYS A 732 -11.97 -26.21 -1.37
C LYS A 732 -12.18 -25.22 -0.21
N LEU A 733 -11.13 -24.87 0.52
CA LEU A 733 -11.20 -23.89 1.60
C LEU A 733 -11.44 -22.49 1.01
N VAL A 734 -10.65 -22.08 0.03
CA VAL A 734 -10.74 -20.78 -0.67
C VAL A 734 -12.06 -20.61 -1.41
N ASN A 735 -12.55 -21.63 -2.13
CA ASN A 735 -13.81 -21.55 -2.88
C ASN A 735 -15.05 -21.52 -1.98
N ASN A 736 -14.96 -21.98 -0.73
CA ASN A 736 -16.04 -21.91 0.27
C ASN A 736 -15.85 -20.74 1.25
N ALA A 737 -14.80 -19.94 1.08
CA ALA A 737 -14.55 -18.78 1.94
C ALA A 737 -15.69 -17.76 1.78
N PRO A 738 -16.06 -17.06 2.87
CA PRO A 738 -16.93 -15.91 2.75
C PRO A 738 -16.22 -14.80 1.96
N ASP A 739 -17.00 -13.84 1.50
CA ASP A 739 -16.45 -12.57 1.02
C ASP A 739 -15.96 -11.76 2.22
N PHE A 740 -14.65 -11.70 2.43
CA PHE A 740 -14.04 -10.94 3.52
C PHE A 740 -14.08 -9.45 3.16
N GLN A 741 -15.13 -8.80 3.66
CA GLN A 741 -15.25 -7.34 3.67
C GLN A 741 -14.01 -6.71 4.33
N PRO A 742 -13.71 -5.44 4.03
CA PRO A 742 -12.63 -4.72 4.69
C PRO A 742 -12.70 -4.86 6.21
N MET A 743 -11.58 -5.24 6.83
CA MET A 743 -11.51 -5.57 8.26
C MET A 743 -11.13 -4.37 9.11
N LEU A 744 -10.78 -3.26 8.45
CA LEU A 744 -10.54 -1.97 9.07
C LEU A 744 -11.51 -0.93 8.51
N VAL A 745 -11.88 0.02 9.37
CA VAL A 745 -12.79 1.11 9.03
C VAL A 745 -12.32 1.90 7.81
N GLU A 746 -13.27 2.43 7.05
CA GLU A 746 -12.99 3.22 5.85
C GLU A 746 -12.24 4.53 6.24
N PRO A 747 -11.10 4.85 5.58
CA PRO A 747 -10.27 6.00 5.96
C PRO A 747 -11.00 7.36 5.97
N PHE A 748 -11.90 7.62 5.01
CA PHE A 748 -12.65 8.87 4.95
C PHE A 748 -13.70 8.97 6.07
N GLU A 749 -14.45 7.90 6.37
CA GLU A 749 -15.37 7.84 7.52
C GLU A 749 -14.60 8.05 8.83
N TYR A 750 -13.39 7.49 8.94
CA TYR A 750 -12.53 7.73 10.09
C TYR A 750 -12.09 9.19 10.21
N TYR A 751 -11.73 9.83 9.09
CA TYR A 751 -11.40 11.24 9.07
C TYR A 751 -12.57 12.12 9.52
N ILE A 752 -13.77 11.93 8.96
CA ILE A 752 -14.92 12.79 9.28
C ILE A 752 -15.39 12.58 10.73
N HIS A 753 -15.37 11.34 11.23
CA HIS A 753 -15.76 11.04 12.61
C HIS A 753 -14.79 11.70 13.61
N ASN A 754 -13.48 11.54 13.41
CA ASN A 754 -12.49 12.08 14.34
C ASN A 754 -12.32 13.59 14.29
N ASN A 755 -12.67 14.22 13.15
CA ASN A 755 -12.58 15.66 12.98
C ASN A 755 -13.94 16.37 13.11
N TYR A 756 -15.02 15.63 13.42
CA TYR A 756 -16.39 16.14 13.53
C TYR A 756 -16.81 16.94 12.28
N VAL A 757 -16.48 16.41 11.10
CA VAL A 757 -16.74 17.08 9.82
C VAL A 757 -18.15 16.76 9.36
N ASP A 758 -19.00 17.78 9.31
CA ASP A 758 -20.29 17.73 8.63
C ASP A 758 -20.22 18.46 7.29
N TYR A 759 -20.71 17.80 6.23
CA TYR A 759 -20.63 18.36 4.88
C TYR A 759 -21.48 19.63 4.71
N THR A 760 -22.65 19.69 5.34
CA THR A 760 -23.53 20.87 5.26
C THR A 760 -22.89 22.07 5.94
N ASP A 761 -22.24 21.85 7.09
CA ASP A 761 -21.48 22.88 7.78
C ASP A 761 -20.27 23.34 6.98
N GLU A 762 -19.54 22.44 6.32
CA GLU A 762 -18.45 22.82 5.42
C GLU A 762 -18.97 23.63 4.21
N VAL A 763 -20.13 23.28 3.64
CA VAL A 763 -20.76 24.08 2.57
C VAL A 763 -21.06 25.49 3.06
N ASN A 764 -21.67 25.63 4.24
CA ASN A 764 -21.98 26.93 4.84
C ASN A 764 -20.71 27.74 5.13
N LYS A 765 -19.66 27.10 5.63
CA LYS A 765 -18.36 27.70 5.90
C LYS A 765 -17.69 28.22 4.63
N TYR A 766 -17.75 27.48 3.52
CA TYR A 766 -17.17 27.92 2.24
C TYR A 766 -17.89 29.14 1.68
N VAL A 767 -19.23 29.17 1.76
CA VAL A 767 -20.03 30.34 1.36
C VAL A 767 -19.69 31.55 2.22
N ALA A 768 -19.65 31.38 3.55
CA ALA A 768 -19.29 32.46 4.48
C ALA A 768 -17.84 32.95 4.27
N LEU A 769 -16.92 32.03 3.94
CA LEU A 769 -15.52 32.36 3.64
C LEU A 769 -15.44 33.27 2.41
N GLU A 770 -16.10 32.91 1.30
CA GLU A 770 -16.11 33.74 0.10
C GLU A 770 -16.74 35.12 0.35
N GLU A 771 -17.85 35.19 1.10
CA GLU A 771 -18.45 36.46 1.50
C GLU A 771 -17.48 37.33 2.32
N SER A 772 -16.72 36.73 3.23
CA SER A 772 -15.71 37.42 4.04
C SER A 772 -14.63 38.07 3.16
N TYR A 773 -14.08 37.32 2.18
CA TYR A 773 -13.08 37.84 1.26
C TYR A 773 -13.63 38.97 0.39
N ARG A 774 -14.85 38.83 -0.15
CA ARG A 774 -15.52 39.90 -0.91
C ARG A 774 -15.71 41.17 -0.09
N GLN A 775 -16.05 41.05 1.20
CA GLN A 775 -16.19 42.20 2.09
C GLN A 775 -14.85 42.86 2.41
N GLN A 776 -13.77 42.09 2.57
CA GLN A 776 -12.43 42.63 2.77
C GLN A 776 -11.96 43.41 1.55
N ASP A 777 -12.19 42.89 0.34
CA ASP A 777 -11.86 43.57 -0.91
C ASP A 777 -12.58 44.90 -1.04
N ALA A 778 -13.88 44.92 -0.79
CA ALA A 778 -14.67 46.15 -0.82
C ALA A 778 -14.20 47.19 0.21
N LYS A 779 -13.68 46.76 1.37
CA LYS A 779 -13.08 47.68 2.37
C LYS A 779 -11.74 48.23 1.90
N GLN A 780 -10.88 47.40 1.32
CA GLN A 780 -9.57 47.83 0.80
C GLN A 780 -9.72 48.79 -0.39
N GLU A 781 -10.68 48.56 -1.29
CA GLU A 781 -10.98 49.49 -2.39
C GLU A 781 -11.47 50.84 -1.89
N LYS A 782 -12.36 50.85 -0.88
CA LYS A 782 -12.82 52.10 -0.25
C LYS A 782 -11.68 52.86 0.44
N GLN A 783 -10.73 52.16 1.07
CA GLN A 783 -9.55 52.79 1.65
C GLN A 783 -8.64 53.39 0.57
N LYS A 784 -8.38 52.67 -0.53
CA LYS A 784 -7.61 53.20 -1.68
C LYS A 784 -8.27 54.39 -2.36
N GLN A 785 -9.60 54.54 -2.28
CA GLN A 785 -10.32 55.70 -2.82
C GLN A 785 -10.36 56.90 -1.85
N THR A 786 -10.02 56.71 -0.57
CA THR A 786 -10.05 57.75 0.47
C THR A 786 -8.66 58.24 0.90
N THR A 787 -7.60 57.54 0.49
CA THR A 787 -6.20 57.98 0.48
C THR A 787 -5.80 58.50 -0.89
#